data_AF-A0A536IFH3-F1
#
_entry.id   AF-A0A536IFH3-F1
#
_cell.length_a   1.000
_cell.length_b   1.000
_cell.length_c   1.000
_cell.angle_alpha   90.00
_cell.angle_beta   90.00
_cell.angle_gamma   90.00
#
_symmetry.space_group_name_H-M   'P 1'
#
loop_
_entity.id
_entity.type
_entity.pdbx_description
1 polymer ?
#
loop_
_entity_poly.entity_id
_entity_poly.type
_entity_poly.pdbx_seq_one_letter_code
_entity_poly.pdbx_strand_id
1 'polypeptide(L)'
;MTPYLEKLGFYLVGYGCTTCLAEGTPVLQANGTARRIEELPGQGATIYGSAPEGGIALARQSALIKQGIRECVTLTLQDGRTLTCTPDHELLRADGRWVRADELRPGTDRVVMGLEAPLDAAGADESDYELRVGSFTFTMDTATTRERTLAFARLLGHLLDDGSIAVDGQARIHVGQAVDREVVLRDVGIVTGKRPAGTRYDERKWTIALPKELATGIIAMSGIRVGRRIHQAPVLPAFVLDPRCPVAIVREFLGGTFGADGNAPCLHRYGSGEEDATIEQPGYSHAVKPEHVAAQKEVICQILRLLERCSVRTEGAIIRQYAVRRSESSYAEPEDGEPRIEVRLELPDGLSFVRQVGFRYCVDKALRASAAAVYWRTVDSIHRQRLWMSARIRELHRERPALSFRAAREIAARELEQKEPTVFRHCSTLEGAMKYGDLAEATDRTFRPLHRKTCGFPSPVALLREIGAREWFAHLQAREIADFAKRYCVDKESLALPTFTLKVLDRREAGEHQVYDISVDDLHAFVANGISVHNCIGNSGPLATPEIEAEVKQHDLNVVAVLSGNRNFEGRIHPLVKSSYLASPPLVVAYALAGTVALDLADQPLGNGTDGKPVFLKDIWPTPEEVNEVIGTAITQEMFTTEYGKIFDGDRFWKTMPAPIGQLYAWDP
;
A
#
# COMPACT_ATOMS: atom_id res chain seq x y z
N MET A 1 -15.13 12.45 -34.09
CA MET A 1 -14.03 11.90 -34.91
C MET A 1 -13.71 10.46 -34.52
N THR A 2 -13.61 10.14 -33.22
CA THR A 2 -13.31 8.80 -32.68
C THR A 2 -14.09 7.62 -33.32
N PRO A 3 -15.43 7.62 -33.41
CA PRO A 3 -16.16 6.51 -34.03
C PRO A 3 -15.95 6.35 -35.55
N TYR A 4 -15.35 7.34 -36.22
CA TYR A 4 -14.94 7.23 -37.63
C TYR A 4 -13.53 6.66 -37.77
N LEU A 5 -12.63 7.05 -36.86
CA LEU A 5 -11.27 6.53 -36.76
C LEU A 5 -11.26 5.04 -36.41
N GLU A 6 -12.07 4.61 -35.44
CA GLU A 6 -12.20 3.19 -35.06
C GLU A 6 -12.70 2.32 -36.22
N LYS A 7 -13.63 2.83 -37.03
CA LYS A 7 -14.12 2.14 -38.24
C LYS A 7 -13.05 1.98 -39.32
N LEU A 8 -12.04 2.84 -39.32
CA LEU A 8 -10.88 2.77 -40.21
C LEU A 8 -9.72 1.96 -39.61
N GLY A 9 -9.91 1.33 -38.43
CA GLY A 9 -8.87 0.57 -37.73
C GLY A 9 -7.93 1.43 -36.89
N PHE A 10 -8.27 2.71 -36.66
CA PHE A 10 -7.51 3.61 -35.78
C PHE A 10 -8.09 3.61 -34.38
N TYR A 11 -7.32 3.08 -33.43
CA TYR A 11 -7.65 3.07 -32.01
C TYR A 11 -7.00 4.27 -31.33
N LEU A 12 -7.78 5.02 -30.55
CA LEU A 12 -7.26 6.13 -29.78
C LEU A 12 -6.52 5.55 -28.56
N VAL A 13 -5.20 5.50 -28.63
CA VAL A 13 -4.36 5.22 -27.45
C VAL A 13 -4.27 6.53 -26.68
N GLY A 14 -5.05 6.64 -25.59
CA GLY A 14 -5.23 7.88 -24.84
C GLY A 14 -3.91 8.60 -24.53
N TYR A 15 -3.88 9.91 -24.78
CA TYR A 15 -2.79 10.80 -24.41
C TYR A 15 -3.24 11.65 -23.22
N GLY A 16 -2.57 11.48 -22.08
CA GLY A 16 -2.85 12.23 -20.84
C GLY A 16 -3.79 11.46 -19.92
N CYS A 17 -3.27 11.07 -18.76
CA CYS A 17 -4.05 10.34 -17.78
C CYS A 17 -5.02 11.26 -17.03
N THR A 18 -6.29 10.90 -17.07
CA THR A 18 -7.37 11.56 -16.33
C THR A 18 -7.52 11.01 -14.90
N THR A 19 -6.96 9.83 -14.61
CA THR A 19 -7.11 9.09 -13.35
C THR A 19 -6.03 9.43 -12.32
N CYS A 20 -6.39 9.89 -11.13
CA CYS A 20 -5.40 10.25 -10.11
C CYS A 20 -5.89 9.97 -8.68
N LEU A 21 -4.95 9.82 -7.75
CA LEU A 21 -5.23 9.69 -6.31
C LEU A 21 -4.98 11.02 -5.59
N ALA A 22 -5.77 11.31 -4.56
CA ALA A 22 -5.57 12.51 -3.76
C ALA A 22 -4.27 12.46 -2.93
N GLU A 23 -3.71 13.64 -2.68
CA GLU A 23 -2.61 13.85 -1.74
C GLU A 23 -2.88 13.17 -0.39
N GLY A 24 -1.82 12.62 0.21
CA GLY A 24 -1.88 11.89 1.47
C GLY A 24 -2.27 10.42 1.34
N THR A 25 -2.60 9.94 0.13
CA THR A 25 -2.95 8.52 -0.08
C THR A 25 -1.74 7.61 0.18
N PRO A 26 -1.80 6.67 1.14
CA PRO A 26 -0.69 5.77 1.42
C PRO A 26 -0.49 4.72 0.32
N VAL A 27 0.72 4.56 -0.19
CA VAL A 27 1.12 3.52 -1.15
C VAL A 27 1.96 2.46 -0.45
N LEU A 28 1.58 1.19 -0.62
CA LEU A 28 2.23 0.06 0.05
C LEU A 28 3.64 -0.20 -0.52
N GLN A 29 4.65 -0.16 0.35
CA GLN A 29 6.04 -0.41 0.01
C GLN A 29 6.47 -1.86 0.28
N ALA A 30 7.51 -2.32 -0.41
CA ALA A 30 8.08 -3.67 -0.25
C ALA A 30 8.55 -3.97 1.18
N ASN A 31 9.00 -2.95 1.91
CA ASN A 31 9.56 -3.06 3.25
C ASN A 31 8.49 -3.29 4.35
N GLY A 32 7.21 -3.45 4.00
CA GLY A 32 6.13 -3.64 4.97
C GLY A 32 5.67 -2.35 5.66
N THR A 33 5.95 -1.19 5.07
CA THR A 33 5.37 0.13 5.42
C THR A 33 4.57 0.69 4.26
N ALA A 34 3.86 1.80 4.47
CA ALA A 34 3.26 2.60 3.41
C ALA A 34 3.85 4.01 3.42
N ARG A 35 3.88 4.68 2.27
CA ARG A 35 4.32 6.08 2.15
C ARG A 35 3.25 6.90 1.44
N ARG A 36 3.05 8.16 1.82
CA ARG A 36 2.11 9.03 1.10
C ARG A 36 2.55 9.18 -0.36
N ILE A 37 1.62 9.19 -1.30
CA ILE A 37 1.91 9.18 -2.72
C ILE A 37 2.83 10.34 -3.15
N GLU A 38 2.63 11.53 -2.56
CA GLU A 38 3.43 12.73 -2.81
C GLU A 38 4.85 12.67 -2.25
N GLU A 39 5.11 11.78 -1.30
CA GLU A 39 6.40 11.59 -0.63
C GLU A 39 7.23 10.45 -1.26
N LEU A 40 6.67 9.73 -2.25
CA LEU A 40 7.42 8.73 -2.99
C LEU A 40 8.60 9.38 -3.74
N PRO A 41 9.73 8.67 -3.93
CA PRO A 41 10.80 9.17 -4.78
C PRO A 41 10.28 9.34 -6.22
N GLY A 42 10.95 10.20 -7.01
CA GLY A 42 10.59 10.39 -8.42
C GLY A 42 10.58 9.09 -9.22
N GLN A 43 11.42 8.13 -8.85
CA GLN A 43 11.48 6.77 -9.40
C GLN A 43 12.22 5.83 -8.44
N GLY A 44 12.12 4.52 -8.67
CA GLY A 44 12.94 3.50 -8.04
C GLY A 44 12.40 2.93 -6.73
N ALA A 45 11.23 3.38 -6.24
CA ALA A 45 10.60 2.71 -5.11
C ALA A 45 10.22 1.27 -5.48
N THR A 46 10.42 0.34 -4.54
CA THR A 46 9.88 -1.01 -4.65
C THR A 46 8.56 -1.05 -3.89
N ILE A 47 7.47 -1.30 -4.60
CA ILE A 47 6.10 -1.27 -4.09
C ILE A 47 5.39 -2.59 -4.37
N TYR A 48 4.18 -2.76 -3.85
CA TYR A 48 3.31 -3.86 -4.25
C TYR A 48 2.26 -3.40 -5.26
N GLY A 49 2.05 -4.21 -6.29
CA GLY A 49 1.01 -4.03 -7.29
C GLY A 49 0.25 -5.30 -7.60
N SER A 50 -0.95 -5.16 -8.16
CA SER A 50 -1.81 -6.29 -8.49
C SER A 50 -1.23 -7.08 -9.66
N ALA A 51 -1.12 -8.38 -9.49
CA ALA A 51 -0.61 -9.27 -10.53
C ALA A 51 -1.77 -9.70 -11.47
N PRO A 52 -1.55 -9.82 -12.80
CA PRO A 52 -2.59 -10.26 -13.74
C PRO A 52 -3.20 -11.63 -13.41
N GLU A 53 -2.39 -12.55 -12.89
CA GLU A 53 -2.77 -13.89 -12.44
C GLU A 53 -3.52 -13.90 -11.09
N GLY A 54 -3.69 -12.73 -10.46
CA GLY A 54 -4.32 -12.55 -9.16
C GLY A 54 -3.30 -12.37 -8.02
N GLY A 55 -3.74 -11.72 -6.94
CA GLY A 55 -2.86 -11.37 -5.82
C GLY A 55 -2.10 -10.06 -6.04
N ILE A 56 -1.09 -9.82 -5.20
CA ILE A 56 -0.17 -8.68 -5.33
C ILE A 56 1.28 -9.16 -5.36
N ALA A 57 2.12 -8.54 -6.18
CA ALA A 57 3.54 -8.86 -6.31
C ALA A 57 4.40 -7.60 -6.17
N LEU A 58 5.70 -7.80 -5.94
CA LEU A 58 6.66 -6.70 -5.92
C LEU A 58 6.81 -6.11 -7.33
N ALA A 59 6.77 -4.78 -7.42
CA ALA A 59 6.98 -4.03 -8.63
C ALA A 59 7.87 -2.82 -8.40
N ARG A 60 8.43 -2.28 -9.48
CA ARG A 60 9.26 -1.08 -9.46
C ARG A 60 8.43 0.11 -9.94
N GLN A 61 8.42 1.16 -9.12
CA GLN A 61 7.89 2.45 -9.54
C GLN A 61 8.90 3.14 -10.45
N SER A 62 8.48 3.53 -11.65
CA SER A 62 9.30 4.20 -12.66
C SER A 62 9.08 5.70 -12.75
N ALA A 63 7.94 6.21 -12.27
CA ALA A 63 7.67 7.65 -12.24
C ALA A 63 6.75 8.05 -11.09
N LEU A 64 6.85 9.30 -10.66
CA LEU A 64 5.87 10.01 -9.83
C LEU A 64 5.43 11.27 -10.59
N ILE A 65 4.12 11.44 -10.73
CA ILE A 65 3.53 12.50 -11.57
C ILE A 65 2.57 13.32 -10.70
N LYS A 66 2.85 14.62 -10.57
CA LYS A 66 1.91 15.58 -9.96
C LYS A 66 0.93 16.05 -11.04
N GLN A 67 -0.33 15.70 -10.89
CA GLN A 67 -1.37 15.83 -11.93
C GLN A 67 -2.22 17.11 -11.81
N GLY A 68 -1.88 17.99 -10.86
CA GLY A 68 -2.60 19.24 -10.57
C GLY A 68 -3.81 19.04 -9.64
N ILE A 69 -4.67 20.05 -9.58
CA ILE A 69 -5.91 20.03 -8.80
C ILE A 69 -7.02 19.44 -9.66
N ARG A 70 -7.80 18.49 -9.13
CA ARG A 70 -8.92 17.85 -9.84
C ARG A 70 -10.10 17.58 -8.92
N GLU A 71 -11.29 17.58 -9.49
CA GLU A 71 -12.51 17.09 -8.84
C GLU A 71 -12.37 15.59 -8.50
N CYS A 72 -12.75 15.25 -7.28
CA CYS A 72 -12.58 13.91 -6.73
C CYS A 72 -13.86 13.36 -6.11
N VAL A 73 -13.90 12.04 -5.97
CA VAL A 73 -14.87 11.29 -5.18
C VAL A 73 -14.16 10.57 -4.04
N THR A 74 -14.81 10.45 -2.90
CA THR A 74 -14.36 9.61 -1.78
C THR A 74 -15.19 8.33 -1.76
N LEU A 75 -14.54 7.20 -1.95
CA LEU A 75 -15.07 5.87 -1.69
C LEU A 75 -14.86 5.52 -0.22
N THR A 76 -15.86 4.96 0.44
CA THR A 76 -15.73 4.40 1.80
C THR A 76 -15.99 2.90 1.74
N LEU A 77 -15.12 2.09 2.36
CA LEU A 77 -15.22 0.64 2.41
C LEU A 77 -15.99 0.16 3.65
N GLN A 78 -16.39 -1.11 3.65
CA GLN A 78 -17.17 -1.73 4.74
C GLN A 78 -16.47 -1.76 6.12
N ASP A 79 -15.18 -1.42 6.22
CA ASP A 79 -14.45 -1.29 7.48
C ASP A 79 -14.17 0.17 7.86
N GLY A 80 -14.68 1.13 7.08
CA GLY A 80 -14.52 2.57 7.29
C GLY A 80 -13.28 3.18 6.67
N ARG A 81 -12.41 2.40 5.99
CA ARG A 81 -11.32 2.99 5.19
C ARG A 81 -11.87 3.76 4.00
N THR A 82 -11.13 4.78 3.58
CA THR A 82 -11.52 5.64 2.46
C THR A 82 -10.45 5.72 1.39
N LEU A 83 -10.86 5.97 0.15
CA LEU A 83 -9.97 6.35 -0.93
C LEU A 83 -10.56 7.55 -1.65
N THR A 84 -9.80 8.64 -1.71
CA THR A 84 -10.17 9.81 -2.50
C THR A 84 -9.38 9.80 -3.80
N CYS A 85 -10.09 9.84 -4.92
CA CYS A 85 -9.52 9.72 -6.26
C CYS A 85 -10.42 10.44 -7.27
N THR A 86 -9.93 10.65 -8.48
CA THR A 86 -10.76 11.20 -9.56
C THR A 86 -11.90 10.21 -9.90
N PRO A 87 -13.07 10.69 -10.37
CA PRO A 87 -14.21 9.82 -10.69
C PRO A 87 -13.90 8.65 -11.62
N ASP A 88 -12.99 8.86 -12.57
CA ASP A 88 -12.58 7.91 -13.58
C ASP A 88 -11.46 6.96 -13.12
N HIS A 89 -10.92 7.12 -11.91
CA HIS A 89 -9.85 6.26 -11.42
C HIS A 89 -10.32 4.82 -11.28
N GLU A 90 -9.56 3.87 -11.84
CA GLU A 90 -9.96 2.47 -11.90
C GLU A 90 -9.47 1.67 -10.69
N LEU A 91 -10.39 0.91 -10.10
CA LEU A 91 -10.13 0.00 -9.00
C LEU A 91 -10.39 -1.43 -9.45
N LEU A 92 -9.55 -2.37 -8.99
CA LEU A 92 -9.74 -3.78 -9.31
C LEU A 92 -10.92 -4.32 -8.50
N ARG A 93 -11.99 -4.73 -9.19
CA ARG A 93 -13.14 -5.38 -8.57
C ARG A 93 -12.84 -6.87 -8.32
N ALA A 94 -13.53 -7.45 -7.34
CA ALA A 94 -13.41 -8.86 -6.95
C ALA A 94 -13.65 -9.89 -8.08
N ASP A 95 -14.28 -9.50 -9.18
CA ASP A 95 -14.47 -10.34 -10.37
C ASP A 95 -13.34 -10.19 -11.42
N GLY A 96 -12.25 -9.51 -11.06
CA GLY A 96 -11.07 -9.33 -11.89
C GLY A 96 -11.14 -8.16 -12.89
N ARG A 97 -12.26 -7.43 -12.93
CA ARG A 97 -12.41 -6.27 -13.83
C ARG A 97 -11.96 -4.98 -13.16
N TRP A 98 -11.23 -4.15 -13.90
CA TRP A 98 -11.01 -2.74 -13.56
C TRP A 98 -12.29 -1.95 -13.79
N VAL A 99 -12.69 -1.15 -12.80
CA VAL A 99 -13.94 -0.37 -12.82
C VAL A 99 -13.66 1.01 -12.26
N ARG A 100 -14.16 2.05 -12.93
CA ARG A 100 -14.05 3.43 -12.48
C ARG A 100 -14.71 3.66 -11.13
N ALA A 101 -14.14 4.56 -10.33
CA ALA A 101 -14.67 4.93 -9.02
C ALA A 101 -16.12 5.42 -9.06
N ASP A 102 -16.50 6.15 -10.12
CA ASP A 102 -17.85 6.65 -10.36
C ASP A 102 -18.83 5.63 -10.97
N GLU A 103 -18.35 4.44 -11.31
CA GLU A 103 -19.18 3.31 -11.78
C GLU A 103 -19.34 2.21 -10.73
N LEU A 104 -18.50 2.19 -9.69
CA LEU A 104 -18.66 1.27 -8.55
C LEU A 104 -20.00 1.51 -7.85
N ARG A 105 -20.76 0.44 -7.65
CA ARG A 105 -22.09 0.45 -7.01
C ARG A 105 -21.95 0.23 -5.49
N PRO A 106 -22.18 1.26 -4.66
CA PRO A 106 -22.13 1.11 -3.21
C PRO A 106 -23.12 0.04 -2.71
N GLY A 107 -22.76 -0.67 -1.66
CA GLY A 107 -23.54 -1.76 -1.08
C GLY A 107 -23.49 -3.08 -1.86
N THR A 108 -22.92 -3.11 -3.07
CA THR A 108 -22.87 -4.31 -3.92
C THR A 108 -21.45 -4.67 -4.35
N ASP A 109 -20.73 -3.74 -4.98
CA ASP A 109 -19.42 -4.03 -5.54
C ASP A 109 -18.35 -4.17 -4.45
N ARG A 110 -17.40 -5.09 -4.67
CA ARG A 110 -16.28 -5.36 -3.77
C ARG A 110 -14.97 -5.13 -4.50
N VAL A 111 -14.04 -4.42 -3.89
CA VAL A 111 -12.71 -4.13 -4.46
C VAL A 111 -11.66 -5.05 -3.84
N VAL A 112 -10.64 -5.35 -4.63
CA VAL A 112 -9.50 -6.19 -4.23
C VAL A 112 -8.59 -5.40 -3.30
N MET A 113 -8.22 -6.03 -2.20
CA MET A 113 -7.41 -5.46 -1.14
C MET A 113 -6.07 -6.18 -1.00
N GLY A 114 -5.01 -5.39 -0.85
CA GLY A 114 -3.69 -5.84 -0.47
C GLY A 114 -3.44 -5.76 1.05
N LEU A 115 -2.16 -5.81 1.42
CA LEU A 115 -1.70 -5.65 2.80
C LEU A 115 -1.97 -4.24 3.34
N GLU A 116 -2.33 -4.16 4.62
CA GLU A 116 -2.27 -2.92 5.39
C GLU A 116 -0.90 -2.81 6.06
N ALA A 117 -0.32 -1.62 5.99
CA ALA A 117 1.01 -1.34 6.52
C ALA A 117 1.02 0.01 7.25
N PRO A 118 1.86 0.17 8.29
CA PRO A 118 2.00 1.44 8.99
C PRO A 118 2.56 2.52 8.07
N LEU A 119 2.10 3.75 8.25
CA LEU A 119 2.58 4.89 7.49
C LEU A 119 4.00 5.28 7.95
N ASP A 120 4.96 5.27 7.03
CA ASP A 120 6.30 5.82 7.19
C ASP A 120 6.30 7.31 6.83
N ALA A 121 6.05 8.16 7.82
CA ALA A 121 6.21 9.60 7.71
C ALA A 121 7.48 10.05 8.45
N ALA A 122 8.17 11.07 7.92
CA ALA A 122 9.33 11.67 8.58
C ALA A 122 8.92 12.41 9.86
N GLY A 123 9.59 12.10 10.96
CA GLY A 123 9.40 12.74 12.26
C GLY A 123 10.33 13.93 12.49
N ALA A 124 9.91 14.87 13.34
CA ALA A 124 10.76 15.99 13.77
C ALA A 124 11.94 15.55 14.67
N ASP A 125 11.87 14.34 15.22
CA ASP A 125 12.88 13.70 16.05
C ASP A 125 13.99 13.00 15.26
N GLU A 126 13.96 13.09 13.92
CA GLU A 126 14.96 12.47 13.04
C GLU A 126 16.20 13.34 12.82
N SER A 127 16.12 14.66 13.05
CA SER A 127 17.24 15.60 12.83
C SER A 127 18.43 15.31 13.73
N ASP A 128 19.64 15.46 13.20
CA ASP A 128 20.92 15.30 13.92
C ASP A 128 21.13 13.92 14.55
N TYR A 129 20.36 12.90 14.13
CA TYR A 129 20.56 11.53 14.58
C TYR A 129 21.77 10.90 13.89
N GLU A 130 22.69 10.36 14.70
CA GLU A 130 23.82 9.57 14.22
C GLU A 130 23.98 8.29 15.07
N LEU A 131 24.09 7.15 14.39
CA LEU A 131 24.46 5.87 15.00
C LEU A 131 25.68 5.29 14.29
N ARG A 132 26.74 4.98 15.05
CA ARG A 132 27.96 4.34 14.54
C ARG A 132 27.95 2.84 14.86
N VAL A 133 28.20 2.03 13.84
CA VAL A 133 28.22 0.56 13.92
C VAL A 133 29.41 0.06 13.11
N GLY A 134 30.55 -0.16 13.78
CA GLY A 134 31.80 -0.49 13.09
C GLY A 134 32.19 0.60 12.09
N SER A 135 32.33 0.24 10.81
CA SER A 135 32.61 1.17 9.71
C SER A 135 31.37 1.87 9.13
N PHE A 136 30.18 1.56 9.65
CA PHE A 136 28.92 2.13 9.17
C PHE A 136 28.51 3.32 10.03
N THR A 137 28.10 4.39 9.38
CA THR A 137 27.43 5.54 10.01
C THR A 137 26.02 5.62 9.46
N PHE A 138 25.04 5.62 10.35
CA PHE A 138 23.62 5.71 10.06
C PHE A 138 23.10 7.07 10.49
N THR A 139 22.62 7.86 9.53
CA THR A 139 22.03 9.18 9.76
C THR A 139 20.67 9.28 9.07
N MET A 140 19.94 10.38 9.32
CA MET A 140 18.60 10.61 8.76
C MET A 140 18.53 11.87 7.89
N ASP A 141 19.69 12.44 7.52
CA ASP A 141 19.80 13.77 6.88
C ASP A 141 19.22 13.86 5.46
N THR A 142 19.13 12.72 4.76
CA THR A 142 18.64 12.63 3.39
C THR A 142 17.70 11.44 3.27
N ALA A 143 16.84 11.41 2.24
CA ALA A 143 15.95 10.27 1.99
C ALA A 143 16.71 8.93 1.86
N THR A 144 17.91 8.95 1.26
CA THR A 144 18.75 7.76 1.08
C THR A 144 19.39 7.30 2.40
N THR A 145 19.96 8.22 3.18
CA THR A 145 20.55 7.87 4.48
C THR A 145 19.47 7.41 5.47
N ARG A 146 18.29 8.05 5.46
CA ARG A 146 17.11 7.63 6.20
C ARG A 146 16.67 6.21 5.84
N GLU A 147 16.48 5.90 4.55
CA GLU A 147 16.09 4.53 4.13
C GLU A 147 17.13 3.49 4.59
N ARG A 148 18.42 3.82 4.49
CA ARG A 148 19.52 2.97 4.96
C ARG A 148 19.48 2.71 6.47
N THR A 149 19.25 3.75 7.26
CA THR A 149 19.14 3.67 8.72
C THR A 149 17.92 2.85 9.15
N LEU A 150 16.78 3.07 8.51
CA LEU A 150 15.56 2.30 8.77
C LEU A 150 15.69 0.82 8.37
N ALA A 151 16.33 0.53 7.24
CA ALA A 151 16.65 -0.84 6.83
C ALA A 151 17.55 -1.55 7.85
N PHE A 152 18.58 -0.86 8.36
CA PHE A 152 19.44 -1.41 9.41
C PHE A 152 18.65 -1.74 10.69
N ALA A 153 17.75 -0.85 11.13
CA ALA A 153 16.93 -1.07 12.31
C ALA A 153 16.03 -2.32 12.17
N ARG A 154 15.36 -2.49 11.02
CA ARG A 154 14.57 -3.69 10.71
C ARG A 154 15.41 -4.96 10.77
N LEU A 155 16.54 -4.97 10.06
CA LEU A 155 17.44 -6.13 9.99
C LEU A 155 17.92 -6.53 11.38
N LEU A 156 18.30 -5.55 12.21
CA LEU A 156 18.79 -5.80 13.56
C LEU A 156 17.68 -6.34 14.46
N GLY A 157 16.48 -5.77 14.42
CA GLY A 157 15.33 -6.27 15.19
C GLY A 157 15.04 -7.74 14.90
N HIS A 158 15.03 -8.11 13.61
CA HIS A 158 14.77 -9.50 13.19
C HIS A 158 15.94 -10.45 13.51
N LEU A 159 17.19 -10.01 13.30
CA LEU A 159 18.39 -10.80 13.58
C LEU A 159 18.46 -11.23 15.06
N LEU A 160 18.05 -10.35 15.97
CA LEU A 160 18.17 -10.57 17.42
C LEU A 160 17.16 -11.57 17.99
N ASP A 161 16.11 -11.91 17.24
CA ASP A 161 15.12 -12.92 17.61
C ASP A 161 15.25 -14.15 16.68
N ASP A 162 14.93 -14.03 15.38
CA ASP A 162 14.93 -15.17 14.43
C ASP A 162 16.16 -15.20 13.51
N GLY A 163 17.29 -14.71 14.02
CA GLY A 163 18.61 -14.82 13.39
C GLY A 163 19.61 -15.64 14.22
N SER A 164 20.88 -15.61 13.85
CA SER A 164 21.98 -16.17 14.65
C SER A 164 23.24 -15.35 14.48
N ILE A 165 24.02 -15.22 15.55
CA ILE A 165 25.37 -14.64 15.53
C ILE A 165 26.29 -15.67 16.13
N ALA A 166 27.11 -16.31 15.29
CA ALA A 166 28.03 -17.34 15.71
C ALA A 166 29.27 -16.76 16.39
N VAL A 167 29.96 -17.58 17.19
CA VAL A 167 31.17 -17.19 17.94
C VAL A 167 32.33 -16.82 17.00
N ASP A 168 32.33 -17.39 15.79
CA ASP A 168 33.28 -17.05 14.72
C ASP A 168 32.99 -15.70 14.03
N GLY A 169 31.92 -15.01 14.44
CA GLY A 169 31.52 -13.70 13.96
C GLY A 169 30.54 -13.71 12.78
N GLN A 170 30.10 -14.87 12.29
CA GLN A 170 29.11 -14.92 11.21
C GLN A 170 27.69 -14.65 11.74
N ALA A 171 27.04 -13.60 11.22
CA ALA A 171 25.62 -13.32 11.46
C ALA A 171 24.75 -13.84 10.30
N ARG A 172 23.59 -14.42 10.61
CA ARG A 172 22.60 -14.93 9.64
C ARG A 172 21.19 -14.53 10.05
N ILE A 173 20.38 -14.14 9.07
CA ILE A 173 18.93 -13.93 9.24
C ILE A 173 18.18 -15.13 8.67
N HIS A 174 17.10 -15.53 9.33
CA HIS A 174 16.18 -16.55 8.85
C HIS A 174 14.80 -15.96 8.58
N VAL A 175 14.20 -16.35 7.44
CA VAL A 175 12.84 -15.95 7.06
C VAL A 175 12.11 -17.14 6.43
N GLY A 176 10.79 -17.15 6.53
CA GLY A 176 10.01 -18.32 6.13
C GLY A 176 9.65 -18.40 4.65
N GLN A 177 9.55 -17.27 3.95
CA GLN A 177 8.93 -17.15 2.62
C GLN A 177 9.90 -16.52 1.64
N ALA A 178 9.83 -16.90 0.36
CA ALA A 178 10.70 -16.37 -0.69
C ALA A 178 10.56 -14.85 -0.87
N VAL A 179 9.33 -14.31 -0.75
CA VAL A 179 9.11 -12.86 -0.77
C VAL A 179 9.80 -12.14 0.39
N ASP A 180 9.76 -12.69 1.61
CA ASP A 180 10.47 -12.11 2.77
C ASP A 180 11.99 -12.16 2.56
N ARG A 181 12.51 -13.22 1.94
CA ARG A 181 13.92 -13.32 1.52
C ARG A 181 14.29 -12.17 0.58
N GLU A 182 13.48 -11.88 -0.42
CA GLU A 182 13.76 -10.77 -1.35
C GLU A 182 13.78 -9.41 -0.65
N VAL A 183 12.88 -9.18 0.31
CA VAL A 183 12.87 -7.93 1.08
C VAL A 183 14.11 -7.83 1.99
N VAL A 184 14.53 -8.91 2.66
CA VAL A 184 15.78 -8.92 3.44
C VAL A 184 17.00 -8.69 2.54
N LEU A 185 17.09 -9.35 1.39
CA LEU A 185 18.19 -9.17 0.44
C LEU A 185 18.28 -7.73 -0.09
N ARG A 186 17.12 -7.10 -0.36
CA ARG A 186 17.02 -5.67 -0.70
C ARG A 186 17.59 -4.80 0.41
N ASP A 187 17.15 -5.00 1.65
CA ASP A 187 17.59 -4.18 2.79
C ASP A 187 19.09 -4.38 3.11
N VAL A 188 19.62 -5.60 2.97
CA VAL A 188 21.07 -5.84 3.06
C VAL A 188 21.81 -5.09 1.96
N GLY A 189 21.27 -5.09 0.74
CA GLY A 189 21.78 -4.30 -0.39
C GLY A 189 21.82 -2.80 -0.10
N ILE A 190 20.75 -2.25 0.48
CA ILE A 190 20.68 -0.83 0.87
C ILE A 190 21.72 -0.50 1.95
N VAL A 191 21.86 -1.36 2.97
CA VAL A 191 22.77 -1.10 4.09
C VAL A 191 24.24 -1.22 3.67
N THR A 192 24.56 -2.21 2.83
CA THR A 192 25.95 -2.64 2.60
C THR A 192 26.46 -2.44 1.17
N GLY A 193 25.58 -2.18 0.21
CA GLY A 193 25.90 -2.21 -1.22
C GLY A 193 26.13 -3.63 -1.76
N LYS A 194 25.97 -4.68 -0.95
CA LYS A 194 26.20 -6.08 -1.31
C LYS A 194 24.87 -6.85 -1.29
N ARG A 195 24.68 -7.76 -2.24
CA ARG A 195 23.55 -8.70 -2.26
C ARG A 195 24.06 -10.14 -2.05
N PRO A 196 24.07 -10.66 -0.81
CA PRO A 196 24.46 -12.04 -0.55
C PRO A 196 23.45 -13.03 -1.15
N ALA A 197 23.78 -14.32 -1.15
CA ALA A 197 22.84 -15.36 -1.51
C ALA A 197 21.82 -15.61 -0.37
N GLY A 198 20.55 -15.79 -0.73
CA GLY A 198 19.54 -16.36 0.15
C GLY A 198 19.36 -17.84 -0.17
N THR A 199 19.87 -18.73 0.68
CA THR A 199 19.85 -20.18 0.45
C THR A 199 18.74 -20.84 1.26
N ARG A 200 18.12 -21.91 0.74
CA ARG A 200 17.24 -22.74 1.58
C ARG A 200 18.10 -23.43 2.64
N TYR A 201 17.74 -23.21 3.90
CA TYR A 201 18.39 -23.89 5.02
C TYR A 201 17.78 -25.29 5.21
N ASP A 202 16.46 -25.36 5.13
CA ASP A 202 15.64 -26.57 5.14
C ASP A 202 14.35 -26.32 4.33
N GLU A 203 13.40 -27.25 4.40
CA GLU A 203 12.10 -27.10 3.74
C GLU A 203 11.27 -25.92 4.28
N ARG A 204 11.57 -25.42 5.49
CA ARG A 204 10.76 -24.45 6.24
C ARG A 204 11.27 -23.01 6.13
N LYS A 205 12.58 -22.79 5.95
CA LYS A 205 13.18 -21.45 6.02
C LYS A 205 14.34 -21.19 5.06
N TRP A 206 14.43 -19.93 4.67
CA TRP A 206 15.57 -19.33 3.98
C TRP A 206 16.59 -18.81 5.01
N THR A 207 17.86 -18.82 4.64
CA THR A 207 18.93 -18.19 5.42
C THR A 207 19.75 -17.25 4.55
N ILE A 208 20.08 -16.10 5.13
CA ILE A 208 20.86 -15.04 4.47
C ILE A 208 22.04 -14.73 5.39
N ALA A 209 23.26 -14.96 4.89
CA ALA A 209 24.47 -14.59 5.60
C ALA A 209 24.74 -13.08 5.43
N LEU A 210 24.82 -12.36 6.55
CA LEU A 210 25.14 -10.93 6.51
C LEU A 210 26.61 -10.71 6.13
N PRO A 211 26.92 -9.64 5.36
CA PRO A 211 28.30 -9.27 5.07
C PRO A 211 29.14 -9.13 6.33
N LYS A 212 30.39 -9.61 6.28
CA LYS A 212 31.30 -9.69 7.43
C LYS A 212 31.49 -8.34 8.12
N GLU A 213 31.59 -7.26 7.35
CA GLU A 213 31.78 -5.91 7.89
C GLU A 213 30.58 -5.47 8.74
N LEU A 214 29.37 -5.74 8.26
CA LEU A 214 28.14 -5.44 8.99
C LEU A 214 28.01 -6.30 10.25
N ALA A 215 28.27 -7.60 10.13
CA ALA A 215 28.24 -8.53 11.27
C ALA A 215 29.24 -8.12 12.36
N THR A 216 30.46 -7.75 11.97
CA THR A 216 31.49 -7.26 12.90
C THR A 216 31.06 -5.99 13.60
N GLY A 217 30.48 -5.04 12.87
CA GLY A 217 29.95 -3.81 13.44
C GLY A 217 28.83 -4.07 14.46
N ILE A 218 27.88 -4.95 14.13
CA ILE A 218 26.79 -5.34 15.03
C ILE A 218 27.34 -5.98 16.30
N ILE A 219 28.26 -6.95 16.19
CA ILE A 219 28.84 -7.64 17.36
C ILE A 219 29.48 -6.68 18.36
N ALA A 220 30.05 -5.57 17.87
CA ALA A 220 30.68 -4.56 18.73
C ALA A 220 29.69 -3.65 19.47
N MET A 221 28.38 -3.70 19.15
CA MET A 221 27.38 -2.86 19.79
C MET A 221 27.03 -3.36 21.21
N SER A 222 26.69 -2.41 22.09
CA SER A 222 26.17 -2.72 23.43
C SER A 222 24.79 -3.39 23.35
N GLY A 223 24.60 -4.47 24.13
CA GLY A 223 23.35 -5.24 24.20
C GLY A 223 23.21 -6.31 23.11
N ILE A 224 24.30 -6.73 22.46
CA ILE A 224 24.29 -7.81 21.46
C ILE A 224 24.81 -9.11 22.07
N ARG A 225 24.05 -10.19 21.87
CA ARG A 225 24.36 -11.55 22.37
C ARG A 225 24.95 -12.39 21.25
N VAL A 226 26.10 -13.01 21.51
CA VAL A 226 26.83 -13.86 20.56
C VAL A 226 26.83 -15.31 21.02
N GLY A 227 26.65 -16.26 20.10
CA GLY A 227 26.63 -17.70 20.38
C GLY A 227 25.28 -18.19 20.91
N ARG A 228 25.31 -19.09 21.90
CA ARG A 228 24.10 -19.74 22.44
C ARG A 228 23.29 -18.77 23.31
N ARG A 229 22.37 -18.01 22.68
CA ARG A 229 21.53 -16.99 23.35
C ARG A 229 20.65 -17.53 24.49
N ILE A 230 20.27 -18.81 24.44
CA ILE A 230 19.44 -19.45 25.47
C ILE A 230 20.12 -19.50 26.85
N HIS A 231 21.45 -19.47 26.90
CA HIS A 231 22.24 -19.48 28.14
C HIS A 231 22.58 -18.06 28.64
N GLN A 232 22.11 -17.02 27.94
CA GLN A 232 22.45 -15.63 28.22
C GLN A 232 21.20 -14.86 28.62
N ALA A 233 21.34 -13.96 29.60
CA ALA A 233 20.26 -13.07 30.00
C ALA A 233 19.79 -12.23 28.80
N PRO A 234 18.48 -12.19 28.48
CA PRO A 234 17.93 -11.33 27.44
C PRO A 234 18.20 -9.85 27.71
N VAL A 235 18.54 -9.11 26.66
CA VAL A 235 18.80 -7.68 26.71
C VAL A 235 18.48 -7.07 25.34
N LEU A 236 18.03 -5.82 25.34
CA LEU A 236 17.85 -5.03 24.11
C LEU A 236 19.11 -4.19 23.82
N PRO A 237 19.40 -3.89 22.54
CA PRO A 237 20.50 -2.98 22.19
C PRO A 237 20.34 -1.60 22.84
N ALA A 238 21.44 -1.02 23.33
CA ALA A 238 21.36 0.24 24.06
C ALA A 238 20.79 1.41 23.22
N PHE A 239 21.07 1.42 21.91
CA PHE A 239 20.67 2.53 21.03
C PHE A 239 19.15 2.70 20.93
N VAL A 240 18.36 1.60 20.91
CA VAL A 240 16.91 1.70 20.76
C VAL A 240 16.24 2.16 22.06
N LEU A 241 16.91 1.98 23.19
CA LEU A 241 16.47 2.46 24.49
C LEU A 241 16.84 3.94 24.73
N ASP A 242 17.72 4.52 23.91
CA ASP A 242 18.05 5.95 23.98
C ASP A 242 16.79 6.79 23.65
N PRO A 243 16.37 7.73 24.51
CA PRO A 243 15.26 8.63 24.22
C PRO A 243 15.46 9.47 22.94
N ARG A 244 16.71 9.69 22.52
CA ARG A 244 17.05 10.40 21.29
C ARG A 244 16.95 9.53 20.04
N CYS A 245 16.73 8.22 20.16
CA CYS A 245 16.51 7.35 19.02
C CYS A 245 15.16 7.71 18.37
N PRO A 246 15.12 8.12 17.08
CA PRO A 246 13.89 8.50 16.40
C PRO A 246 12.82 7.40 16.45
N VAL A 247 11.56 7.80 16.55
CA VAL A 247 10.40 6.89 16.60
C VAL A 247 10.34 6.02 15.35
N ALA A 248 10.71 6.53 14.18
CA ALA A 248 10.78 5.74 12.95
C ALA A 248 11.78 4.56 13.07
N ILE A 249 12.94 4.78 13.71
CA ILE A 249 13.94 3.72 13.96
C ILE A 249 13.39 2.69 14.96
N VAL A 250 12.76 3.15 16.04
CA VAL A 250 12.12 2.28 17.05
C VAL A 250 11.05 1.41 16.39
N ARG A 251 10.19 2.00 15.56
CA ARG A 251 9.14 1.31 14.80
C ARG A 251 9.71 0.20 13.92
N GLU A 252 10.76 0.51 13.16
CA GLU A 252 11.37 -0.47 12.25
C GLU A 252 12.08 -1.59 13.00
N PHE A 253 12.77 -1.29 14.11
CA PHE A 253 13.34 -2.29 15.01
C PHE A 253 12.25 -3.21 15.57
N LEU A 254 11.18 -2.66 16.14
CA LEU A 254 10.05 -3.43 16.67
C LEU A 254 9.36 -4.24 15.57
N GLY A 255 9.21 -3.68 14.37
CA GLY A 255 8.64 -4.39 13.23
C GLY A 255 9.44 -5.64 12.87
N GLY A 256 10.78 -5.57 12.94
CA GLY A 256 11.67 -6.73 12.79
C GLY A 256 11.53 -7.74 13.95
N THR A 257 11.55 -7.28 15.19
CA THR A 257 11.36 -8.11 16.41
C THR A 257 10.03 -8.87 16.36
N PHE A 258 8.91 -8.19 16.07
CA PHE A 258 7.61 -8.85 15.93
C PHE A 258 7.52 -9.70 14.66
N GLY A 259 8.21 -9.30 13.59
CA GLY A 259 8.40 -10.09 12.38
C GLY A 259 8.95 -11.49 12.68
N ALA A 260 9.98 -11.54 13.51
CA ALA A 260 10.64 -12.75 14.00
C ALA A 260 9.77 -13.54 15.00
N ASP A 261 9.66 -13.10 16.26
CA ASP A 261 9.04 -13.85 17.37
C ASP A 261 7.67 -13.27 17.83
N GLY A 262 7.14 -12.31 17.10
CA GLY A 262 5.79 -11.79 17.34
C GLY A 262 4.69 -12.82 17.00
N ASN A 263 3.62 -12.81 17.78
CA ASN A 263 2.44 -13.62 17.57
C ASN A 263 1.47 -12.86 16.67
N ALA A 264 1.15 -13.42 15.51
CA ALA A 264 0.08 -12.90 14.66
C ALA A 264 -1.30 -13.23 15.23
N PRO A 265 -2.33 -12.48 14.83
CA PRO A 265 -3.71 -12.77 15.22
C PRO A 265 -4.11 -14.20 14.85
N CYS A 266 -4.76 -14.86 15.81
CA CYS A 266 -5.30 -16.21 15.67
C CYS A 266 -6.77 -16.22 16.04
N LEU A 267 -7.52 -17.18 15.51
CA LEU A 267 -8.89 -17.43 15.94
C LEU A 267 -8.85 -18.35 17.16
N HIS A 268 -9.45 -17.92 18.26
CA HIS A 268 -9.61 -18.73 19.46
C HIS A 268 -11.09 -19.04 19.70
N ARG A 269 -11.41 -20.33 19.82
CA ARG A 269 -12.78 -20.81 20.06
C ARG A 269 -13.00 -21.13 21.53
N TYR A 270 -14.03 -20.56 22.14
CA TYR A 270 -14.44 -20.85 23.52
C TYR A 270 -15.66 -21.78 23.63
N GLY A 271 -16.41 -21.98 22.54
CA GLY A 271 -17.61 -22.82 22.48
C GLY A 271 -17.48 -24.01 21.51
N SER A 272 -18.60 -24.68 21.23
CA SER A 272 -18.65 -25.80 20.27
C SER A 272 -18.71 -25.32 18.80
N GLY A 273 -19.23 -24.13 18.52
CA GLY A 273 -19.32 -23.56 17.16
C GLY A 273 -18.15 -22.63 16.81
N GLU A 274 -17.75 -22.60 15.52
CA GLU A 274 -16.74 -21.65 15.03
C GLU A 274 -17.19 -20.19 15.15
N GLU A 275 -18.51 -19.94 15.08
CA GLU A 275 -19.09 -18.59 15.10
C GLU A 275 -18.96 -17.88 16.46
N ASP A 276 -18.60 -18.61 17.52
CA ASP A 276 -18.31 -18.07 18.85
C ASP A 276 -16.82 -17.66 19.00
N ALA A 277 -16.01 -17.84 17.95
CA ALA A 277 -14.60 -17.50 18.00
C ALA A 277 -14.37 -15.99 18.16
N THR A 278 -13.23 -15.68 18.77
CA THR A 278 -12.67 -14.33 18.89
C THR A 278 -11.33 -14.27 18.18
N ILE A 279 -10.93 -13.07 17.77
CA ILE A 279 -9.59 -12.82 17.24
C ILE A 279 -8.69 -12.46 18.42
N GLU A 280 -7.65 -13.26 18.64
CA GLU A 280 -6.58 -12.93 19.56
C GLU A 280 -5.78 -11.74 19.04
N GLN A 281 -5.36 -10.87 19.97
CA GLN A 281 -4.55 -9.71 19.63
C GLN A 281 -3.12 -10.12 19.29
N PRO A 282 -2.36 -9.29 18.55
CA PRO A 282 -0.94 -9.48 18.37
C PRO A 282 -0.21 -9.52 19.72
N GLY A 283 0.90 -10.22 19.76
CA GLY A 283 1.71 -10.35 20.97
C GLY A 283 3.16 -10.62 20.65
N TYR A 284 3.94 -10.87 21.69
CA TYR A 284 5.34 -11.24 21.58
C TYR A 284 5.64 -12.30 22.63
N SER A 285 6.38 -13.34 22.28
CA SER A 285 6.72 -14.39 23.23
C SER A 285 8.11 -14.91 22.97
N HIS A 286 8.84 -15.16 24.04
CA HIS A 286 10.18 -15.71 23.94
C HIS A 286 10.41 -16.72 25.08
N ALA A 287 10.99 -17.86 24.73
CA ALA A 287 11.28 -18.94 25.67
C ALA A 287 12.70 -18.78 26.23
N VAL A 288 12.81 -18.82 27.56
CA VAL A 288 14.07 -18.65 28.28
C VAL A 288 14.26 -19.74 29.33
N LYS A 289 15.47 -19.87 29.85
CA LYS A 289 15.71 -20.69 31.03
C LYS A 289 15.12 -20.05 32.30
N PRO A 290 14.80 -20.83 33.35
CA PRO A 290 14.15 -20.31 34.55
C PRO A 290 14.89 -19.13 35.20
N GLU A 291 16.23 -19.17 35.23
CA GLU A 291 17.07 -18.09 35.79
C GLU A 291 16.96 -16.77 35.01
N HIS A 292 16.58 -16.81 33.73
CA HIS A 292 16.49 -15.63 32.86
C HIS A 292 15.09 -15.04 32.75
N VAL A 293 14.08 -15.62 33.42
CA VAL A 293 12.69 -15.16 33.35
C VAL A 293 12.52 -13.71 33.83
N ALA A 294 13.23 -13.32 34.90
CA ALA A 294 13.18 -11.94 35.41
C ALA A 294 13.71 -10.95 34.37
N ALA A 295 14.85 -11.25 33.75
CA ALA A 295 15.43 -10.42 32.69
C ALA A 295 14.51 -10.35 31.46
N GLN A 296 13.89 -11.47 31.06
CA GLN A 296 12.94 -11.49 29.94
C GLN A 296 11.69 -10.63 30.21
N LYS A 297 11.19 -10.60 31.44
CA LYS A 297 10.09 -9.69 31.82
C LYS A 297 10.49 -8.23 31.69
N GLU A 298 11.71 -7.87 32.11
CA GLU A 298 12.20 -6.50 31.94
C GLU A 298 12.33 -6.13 30.46
N VAL A 299 12.84 -7.04 29.62
CA VAL A 299 12.86 -6.83 28.16
C VAL A 299 11.45 -6.60 27.61
N ILE A 300 10.45 -7.37 28.05
CA ILE A 300 9.05 -7.16 27.62
C ILE A 300 8.51 -5.81 28.13
N CYS A 301 8.84 -5.39 29.34
CA CYS A 301 8.50 -4.05 29.84
C CYS A 301 9.15 -2.95 28.99
N GLN A 302 10.39 -3.13 28.56
CA GLN A 302 11.07 -2.22 27.63
C GLN A 302 10.38 -2.19 26.27
N ILE A 303 10.02 -3.36 25.70
CA ILE A 303 9.24 -3.46 24.45
C ILE A 303 7.91 -2.70 24.58
N LEU A 304 7.20 -2.82 25.71
CA LEU A 304 5.97 -2.06 25.96
C LEU A 304 6.19 -0.55 25.93
N ARG A 305 7.27 -0.04 26.55
CA ARG A 305 7.62 1.39 26.50
C ARG A 305 7.95 1.84 25.07
N LEU A 306 8.64 1.01 24.29
CA LEU A 306 8.97 1.30 22.90
C LEU A 306 7.72 1.30 22.00
N LEU A 307 6.79 0.39 22.23
CA LEU A 307 5.48 0.35 21.55
C LEU A 307 4.66 1.61 21.86
N GLU A 308 4.62 2.03 23.12
CA GLU A 308 3.97 3.27 23.54
C GLU A 308 4.59 4.50 22.88
N ARG A 309 5.92 4.57 22.75
CA ARG A 309 6.60 5.62 21.96
C ARG A 309 6.17 5.65 20.49
N CYS A 310 5.82 4.50 19.93
CA CYS A 310 5.24 4.39 18.58
C CYS A 310 3.72 4.64 18.57
N SER A 311 3.11 5.13 19.65
CA SER A 311 1.67 5.35 19.76
C SER A 311 0.81 4.07 19.66
N VAL A 312 1.37 2.90 19.99
CA VAL A 312 0.59 1.67 20.18
C VAL A 312 -0.09 1.74 21.55
N ARG A 313 -1.38 1.37 21.63
CA ARG A 313 -2.11 1.33 22.90
C ARG A 313 -1.64 0.13 23.73
N THR A 314 -0.99 0.41 24.85
CA THR A 314 -0.41 -0.61 25.75
C THR A 314 -1.10 -0.71 27.11
N GLU A 315 -1.99 0.24 27.44
CA GLU A 315 -2.76 0.20 28.69
C GLU A 315 -3.62 -1.07 28.78
N GLY A 316 -3.40 -1.87 29.82
CA GLY A 316 -4.06 -3.16 30.00
C GLY A 316 -3.37 -4.34 29.29
N ALA A 317 -2.14 -4.16 28.78
CA ALA A 317 -1.30 -5.26 28.31
C ALA A 317 -1.04 -6.28 29.43
N ILE A 318 -0.97 -7.56 29.06
CA ILE A 318 -0.81 -8.66 30.02
C ILE A 318 0.50 -9.39 29.73
N ILE A 319 1.30 -9.62 30.78
CA ILE A 319 2.50 -10.47 30.72
C ILE A 319 2.20 -11.78 31.44
N ARG A 320 2.23 -12.88 30.70
CA ARG A 320 1.99 -14.24 31.23
C ARG A 320 3.26 -15.08 31.17
N GLN A 321 3.29 -16.09 32.02
CA GLN A 321 4.34 -17.10 32.04
C GLN A 321 3.71 -18.47 31.87
N TYR A 322 4.28 -19.25 30.97
CA TYR A 322 3.87 -20.62 30.73
C TYR A 322 5.10 -21.51 30.89
N ALA A 323 4.97 -22.60 31.65
CA ALA A 323 5.88 -23.72 31.45
C ALA A 323 5.67 -24.19 30.00
N VAL A 324 6.73 -24.22 29.19
CA VAL A 324 6.62 -24.66 27.81
C VAL A 324 6.03 -26.08 27.84
N ARG A 325 4.77 -26.23 27.42
CA ARG A 325 4.08 -27.52 27.49
C ARG A 325 4.72 -28.48 26.48
N ARG A 326 4.79 -29.75 26.88
CA ARG A 326 5.14 -30.95 26.09
C ARG A 326 4.29 -31.17 24.81
N SER A 327 3.51 -30.21 24.34
CA SER A 327 2.89 -30.36 23.02
C SER A 327 4.01 -30.41 22.00
N GLU A 328 4.07 -31.51 21.22
CA GLU A 328 5.03 -31.81 20.16
C GLU A 328 5.62 -30.55 19.54
N SER A 329 6.66 -30.04 20.18
CA SER A 329 7.41 -28.91 19.66
C SER A 329 8.08 -29.45 18.41
N SER A 330 8.01 -28.70 17.31
CA SER A 330 8.79 -29.02 16.12
C SER A 330 10.30 -28.94 16.35
N TYR A 331 10.72 -28.49 17.53
CA TYR A 331 12.09 -28.45 18.02
C TYR A 331 12.32 -29.59 19.01
N ALA A 332 13.48 -30.24 18.89
CA ALA A 332 13.93 -31.32 19.76
C ALA A 332 13.84 -30.95 21.24
N GLU A 333 13.70 -31.96 22.10
CA GLU A 333 13.85 -31.75 23.55
C GLU A 333 15.15 -30.99 23.84
N PRO A 334 15.15 -30.06 24.82
CA PRO A 334 16.36 -29.33 25.16
C PRO A 334 17.51 -30.30 25.42
N GLU A 335 18.63 -30.14 24.71
CA GLU A 335 19.82 -31.00 24.86
C GLU A 335 20.35 -31.04 26.31
N ASP A 336 20.04 -29.99 27.10
CA ASP A 336 20.45 -29.86 28.51
C ASP A 336 19.43 -30.41 29.52
N GLY A 337 18.27 -30.91 29.07
CA GLY A 337 17.22 -31.46 29.94
C GLY A 337 16.52 -30.44 30.85
N GLU A 338 16.85 -29.14 30.75
CA GLU A 338 16.27 -28.10 31.59
C GLU A 338 14.94 -27.58 31.02
N PRO A 339 13.93 -27.31 31.86
CA PRO A 339 12.65 -26.77 31.39
C PRO A 339 12.84 -25.37 30.79
N ARG A 340 12.08 -25.05 29.76
CA ARG A 340 11.97 -23.68 29.22
C ARG A 340 10.70 -23.02 29.72
N ILE A 341 10.78 -21.73 30.01
CA ILE A 341 9.65 -20.90 30.43
C ILE A 341 9.40 -19.88 29.33
N GLU A 342 8.19 -19.90 28.76
CA GLU A 342 7.74 -18.90 27.81
C GLU A 342 7.22 -17.69 28.59
N VAL A 343 7.78 -16.51 28.33
CA VAL A 343 7.21 -15.25 28.79
C VAL A 343 6.51 -14.60 27.60
N ARG A 344 5.20 -14.37 27.74
CA ARG A 344 4.34 -13.89 26.66
C ARG A 344 3.72 -12.54 27.01
N LEU A 345 3.84 -11.60 26.09
CA LEU A 345 3.13 -10.34 26.02
C LEU A 345 1.87 -10.51 25.17
N GLU A 346 0.73 -10.14 25.74
CA GLU A 346 -0.56 -9.98 25.04
C GLU A 346 -0.91 -8.50 24.98
N LEU A 347 -1.05 -7.95 23.76
CA LEU A 347 -1.46 -6.56 23.58
C LEU A 347 -2.98 -6.40 23.77
N PRO A 348 -3.44 -5.27 24.32
CA PRO A 348 -4.87 -5.04 24.53
C PRO A 348 -5.59 -4.64 23.21
N ASP A 349 -4.85 -4.09 22.26
CA ASP A 349 -5.40 -3.49 21.04
C ASP A 349 -4.52 -3.76 19.81
N GLY A 350 -4.96 -4.68 18.95
CA GLY A 350 -4.25 -5.04 17.73
C GLY A 350 -4.35 -4.00 16.62
N LEU A 351 -5.39 -3.16 16.60
CA LEU A 351 -5.55 -2.16 15.54
C LEU A 351 -4.49 -1.07 15.61
N SER A 352 -4.16 -0.54 16.80
CA SER A 352 -3.04 0.40 16.94
C SER A 352 -1.71 -0.24 16.60
N PHE A 353 -1.48 -1.51 16.98
CA PHE A 353 -0.25 -2.23 16.61
C PHE A 353 -0.09 -2.32 15.08
N VAL A 354 -1.14 -2.73 14.35
CA VAL A 354 -1.08 -2.83 12.88
C VAL A 354 -0.82 -1.47 12.22
N ARG A 355 -1.49 -0.41 12.71
CA ARG A 355 -1.36 0.95 12.15
C ARG A 355 -0.02 1.62 12.43
N GLN A 356 0.62 1.28 13.55
CA GLN A 356 1.82 1.99 14.00
C GLN A 356 3.11 1.20 13.79
N VAL A 357 3.09 -0.13 13.90
CA VAL A 357 4.29 -0.98 13.87
C VAL A 357 4.18 -2.10 12.85
N GLY A 358 3.15 -2.94 12.95
CA GLY A 358 2.96 -4.10 12.07
C GLY A 358 4.11 -5.13 12.15
N PHE A 359 4.24 -5.94 11.11
CA PHE A 359 5.26 -7.00 11.01
C PHE A 359 6.21 -6.71 9.83
N ARG A 360 7.51 -6.96 10.00
CA ARG A 360 8.52 -6.92 8.93
C ARG A 360 9.03 -8.32 8.66
N TYR A 361 9.45 -8.60 7.43
CA TYR A 361 10.01 -9.91 7.02
C TYR A 361 9.18 -11.14 7.45
N CYS A 362 7.86 -10.96 7.53
CA CYS A 362 6.92 -12.05 7.77
C CYS A 362 5.56 -11.70 7.17
N VAL A 363 5.42 -11.84 5.84
CA VAL A 363 4.17 -11.51 5.13
C VAL A 363 2.96 -12.29 5.66
N ASP A 364 3.18 -13.50 6.15
CA ASP A 364 2.17 -14.36 6.76
C ASP A 364 1.51 -13.75 8.00
N LYS A 365 2.33 -13.12 8.85
CA LYS A 365 1.82 -12.41 10.03
C LYS A 365 1.13 -11.12 9.62
N ALA A 366 1.70 -10.41 8.64
CA ALA A 366 1.13 -9.16 8.12
C ALA A 366 -0.24 -9.37 7.44
N LEU A 367 -0.43 -10.45 6.68
CA LEU A 367 -1.69 -10.79 6.00
C LEU A 367 -2.80 -11.10 7.01
N ARG A 368 -2.53 -11.96 8.00
CA ARG A 368 -3.49 -12.25 9.08
C ARG A 368 -3.83 -11.00 9.89
N ALA A 369 -2.83 -10.16 10.16
CA ALA A 369 -3.04 -8.91 10.87
C ALA A 369 -3.89 -7.91 10.07
N SER A 370 -3.67 -7.80 8.77
CA SER A 370 -4.48 -6.97 7.86
C SER A 370 -5.94 -7.44 7.82
N ALA A 371 -6.18 -8.74 7.71
CA ALA A 371 -7.53 -9.32 7.73
C ALA A 371 -8.22 -9.11 9.09
N ALA A 372 -7.50 -9.32 10.20
CA ALA A 372 -8.00 -9.07 11.54
C ALA A 372 -8.34 -7.59 11.78
N ALA A 373 -7.54 -6.68 11.22
CA ALA A 373 -7.73 -5.24 11.37
C ALA A 373 -9.07 -4.78 10.77
N VAL A 374 -9.58 -5.43 9.71
CA VAL A 374 -10.93 -5.18 9.17
C VAL A 374 -11.99 -5.30 10.27
N TYR A 375 -11.94 -6.38 11.06
CA TYR A 375 -12.88 -6.60 12.16
C TYR A 375 -12.71 -5.55 13.26
N TRP A 376 -11.48 -5.32 13.72
CA TRP A 376 -11.21 -4.37 14.80
C TRP A 376 -11.61 -2.94 14.43
N ARG A 377 -11.33 -2.50 13.20
CA ARG A 377 -11.70 -1.18 12.70
C ARG A 377 -13.20 -1.01 12.53
N THR A 378 -13.89 -2.06 12.12
CA THR A 378 -15.36 -2.08 12.09
C THR A 378 -15.93 -1.83 13.49
N VAL A 379 -15.42 -2.55 14.50
CA VAL A 379 -15.82 -2.40 15.90
C VAL A 379 -15.49 -1.01 16.45
N ASP A 380 -14.29 -0.50 16.18
CA ASP A 380 -13.82 0.83 16.59
C ASP A 380 -14.68 1.95 15.96
N SER A 381 -14.99 1.83 14.67
CA SER A 381 -15.84 2.78 13.94
C SER A 381 -17.27 2.80 14.49
N ILE A 382 -17.85 1.63 14.77
CA ILE A 382 -19.16 1.53 15.42
C ILE A 382 -19.13 2.17 16.80
N HIS A 383 -18.08 1.93 17.60
CA HIS A 383 -17.96 2.53 18.92
C HIS A 383 -17.95 4.06 18.85
N ARG A 384 -17.13 4.64 17.97
CA ARG A 384 -17.07 6.09 17.73
C ARG A 384 -18.42 6.65 17.30
N GLN A 385 -19.08 6.01 16.32
CA GLN A 385 -20.39 6.43 15.82
C GLN A 385 -21.47 6.35 16.91
N ARG A 386 -21.45 5.30 17.76
CA ARG A 386 -22.36 5.16 18.90
C ARG A 386 -22.17 6.26 19.94
N LEU A 387 -20.93 6.63 20.26
CA LEU A 387 -20.66 7.72 21.20
C LEU A 387 -21.18 9.06 20.65
N TRP A 388 -20.96 9.33 19.37
CA TRP A 388 -21.52 10.50 18.70
C TRP A 388 -23.05 10.51 18.75
N MET A 389 -23.69 9.38 18.42
CA MET A 389 -25.15 9.23 18.50
C MET A 389 -25.68 9.48 19.92
N SER A 390 -25.04 8.89 20.94
CA SER A 390 -25.42 9.10 22.34
C SER A 390 -25.36 10.59 22.72
N ALA A 391 -24.25 11.27 22.38
CA ALA A 391 -24.08 12.68 22.65
C ALA A 391 -25.17 13.51 21.95
N ARG A 392 -25.44 13.23 20.66
CA ARG A 392 -26.41 13.98 19.88
C ARG A 392 -27.85 13.75 20.34
N ILE A 393 -28.22 12.53 20.72
CA ILE A 393 -29.55 12.23 21.28
C ILE A 393 -29.78 12.99 22.60
N ARG A 394 -28.76 13.05 23.47
CA ARG A 394 -28.84 13.82 24.73
C ARG A 394 -28.95 15.32 24.47
N GLU A 395 -28.25 15.83 23.46
CA GLU A 395 -28.36 17.23 23.04
C GLU A 395 -29.75 17.57 22.53
N LEU A 396 -30.30 16.78 21.59
CA LEU A 396 -31.66 16.96 21.07
C LEU A 396 -32.72 16.91 22.18
N HIS A 397 -32.53 16.07 23.20
CA HIS A 397 -33.41 16.04 24.36
C HIS A 397 -33.37 17.33 25.18
N ARG A 398 -32.18 17.92 25.37
CA ARG A 398 -32.05 19.21 26.07
C ARG A 398 -32.65 20.36 25.26
N GLU A 399 -32.42 20.38 23.95
CA GLU A 399 -32.93 21.43 23.06
C GLU A 399 -34.45 21.34 22.84
N ARG A 400 -34.99 20.12 22.77
CA ARG A 400 -36.39 19.84 22.45
C ARG A 400 -36.96 18.78 23.39
N PRO A 401 -37.29 19.12 24.65
CA PRO A 401 -37.74 18.15 25.66
C PRO A 401 -39.01 17.37 25.29
N ALA A 402 -39.83 17.92 24.38
CA ALA A 402 -41.04 17.26 23.87
C ALA A 402 -40.76 16.16 22.83
N LEU A 403 -39.53 16.05 22.28
CA LEU A 403 -39.19 14.97 21.37
C LEU A 403 -39.15 13.62 22.11
N SER A 404 -39.83 12.62 21.55
CA SER A 404 -39.66 11.25 22.01
C SER A 404 -38.21 10.77 21.76
N PHE A 405 -37.73 9.84 22.61
CA PHE A 405 -36.41 9.24 22.44
C PHE A 405 -36.21 8.66 21.02
N ARG A 406 -37.23 7.96 20.51
CA ARG A 406 -37.23 7.40 19.15
C ARG A 406 -37.05 8.49 18.10
N ALA A 407 -37.82 9.58 18.19
CA ALA A 407 -37.71 10.69 17.24
C ALA A 407 -36.33 11.37 17.30
N ALA A 408 -35.79 11.59 18.50
CA ALA A 408 -34.45 12.14 18.69
C ALA A 408 -33.38 11.22 18.07
N ARG A 409 -33.49 9.90 18.26
CA ARG A 409 -32.60 8.91 17.64
C ARG A 409 -32.69 8.93 16.11
N GLU A 410 -33.89 8.98 15.54
CA GLU A 410 -34.09 9.04 14.09
C GLU A 410 -33.58 10.35 13.46
N ILE A 411 -33.63 11.47 14.19
CA ILE A 411 -32.98 12.72 13.77
C ILE A 411 -31.46 12.59 13.80
N ALA A 412 -30.90 12.15 14.93
CA ALA A 412 -29.46 11.95 15.08
C ALA A 412 -28.90 10.96 14.04
N ALA A 413 -29.62 9.87 13.74
CA ALA A 413 -29.21 8.89 12.74
C ALA A 413 -29.10 9.51 11.34
N ARG A 414 -30.08 10.34 10.93
CA ARG A 414 -30.04 11.04 9.65
C ARG A 414 -28.89 12.04 9.58
N GLU A 415 -28.64 12.77 10.67
CA GLU A 415 -27.51 13.69 10.76
C GLU A 415 -26.16 12.93 10.70
N LEU A 416 -26.05 11.77 11.36
CA LEU A 416 -24.86 10.92 11.25
C LEU A 416 -24.63 10.46 9.82
N GLU A 417 -25.68 9.92 9.17
CA GLU A 417 -25.60 9.40 7.80
C GLU A 417 -25.27 10.52 6.79
N GLN A 418 -25.70 11.76 7.03
CA GLN A 418 -25.27 12.92 6.24
C GLN A 418 -23.81 13.28 6.48
N LYS A 419 -23.33 13.16 7.71
CA LYS A 419 -21.94 13.48 8.07
C LYS A 419 -20.94 12.43 7.58
N GLU A 420 -21.26 11.15 7.73
CA GLU A 420 -20.37 10.04 7.39
C GLU A 420 -21.14 8.73 7.10
N PRO A 421 -20.53 7.79 6.37
CA PRO A 421 -21.14 6.47 6.14
C PRO A 421 -21.23 5.63 7.42
N THR A 422 -22.37 4.96 7.63
CA THR A 422 -22.55 4.07 8.78
C THR A 422 -21.99 2.67 8.48
N VAL A 423 -20.86 2.32 9.10
CA VAL A 423 -20.14 1.05 8.84
C VAL A 423 -21.02 -0.17 9.10
N PHE A 424 -21.81 -0.13 10.18
CA PHE A 424 -22.85 -1.11 10.45
C PHE A 424 -24.07 -0.41 11.05
N ARG A 425 -24.99 0.02 10.18
CA ARG A 425 -26.12 0.91 10.51
C ARG A 425 -26.84 0.57 11.81
N HIS A 426 -27.24 -0.69 12.00
CA HIS A 426 -28.00 -1.11 13.18
C HIS A 426 -27.28 -0.78 14.50
N CYS A 427 -25.98 -1.09 14.59
CA CYS A 427 -25.19 -0.80 15.78
C CYS A 427 -24.79 0.67 15.84
N SER A 428 -24.38 1.27 14.71
CA SER A 428 -23.93 2.66 14.64
C SER A 428 -25.02 3.64 15.03
N THR A 429 -26.27 3.41 14.60
CA THR A 429 -27.42 4.31 14.83
C THR A 429 -28.30 3.91 16.03
N LEU A 430 -27.80 2.98 16.86
CA LEU A 430 -28.44 2.53 18.09
C LEU A 430 -29.89 2.03 17.89
N GLU A 431 -30.17 1.30 16.80
CA GLU A 431 -31.55 0.86 16.46
C GLU A 431 -32.26 0.03 17.53
N GLY A 432 -31.51 -0.66 18.39
CA GLY A 432 -32.06 -1.41 19.53
C GLY A 432 -32.23 -0.61 20.83
N ALA A 433 -31.78 0.65 20.90
CA ALA A 433 -31.92 1.48 22.09
C ALA A 433 -33.34 2.04 22.22
N MET A 434 -33.92 1.97 23.41
CA MET A 434 -35.31 2.39 23.68
C MET A 434 -35.40 3.53 24.69
N LYS A 435 -34.36 3.73 25.50
CA LYS A 435 -34.31 4.75 26.56
C LYS A 435 -32.90 5.31 26.74
N TYR A 436 -32.78 6.44 27.43
CA TYR A 436 -31.50 7.12 27.68
C TYR A 436 -30.48 6.27 28.44
N GLY A 437 -30.94 5.34 29.29
CA GLY A 437 -30.05 4.41 30.00
C GLY A 437 -29.41 3.35 29.10
N ASP A 438 -29.84 3.23 27.83
CA ASP A 438 -29.25 2.31 26.85
C ASP A 438 -28.13 2.97 26.03
N LEU A 439 -27.94 4.29 26.18
CA LEU A 439 -26.96 5.07 25.43
C LEU A 439 -25.54 4.79 25.93
N ALA A 440 -24.60 4.62 25.00
CA ALA A 440 -23.18 4.47 25.33
C ALA A 440 -22.63 5.73 26.00
N GLU A 441 -21.68 5.54 26.91
CA GLU A 441 -20.92 6.59 27.60
C GLU A 441 -19.44 6.56 27.21
N ALA A 442 -18.76 7.70 27.30
CA ALA A 442 -17.33 7.80 26.98
C ALA A 442 -16.44 6.93 27.90
N THR A 443 -16.92 6.61 29.11
CA THR A 443 -16.25 5.71 30.05
C THR A 443 -16.50 4.23 29.76
N ASP A 444 -17.39 3.91 28.81
CA ASP A 444 -17.65 2.53 28.45
C ASP A 444 -16.41 1.92 27.77
N ARG A 445 -16.21 0.62 28.02
CA ARG A 445 -15.24 -0.15 27.24
C ARG A 445 -15.62 -0.13 25.76
N THR A 446 -14.61 -0.27 24.90
CA THR A 446 -14.80 -0.40 23.45
C THR A 446 -15.94 -1.36 23.14
N PHE A 447 -16.78 -0.98 22.17
CA PHE A 447 -17.94 -1.76 21.76
C PHE A 447 -17.61 -3.24 21.65
N ARG A 448 -18.34 -4.06 22.42
CA ARG A 448 -18.32 -5.51 22.26
C ARG A 448 -19.63 -5.91 21.61
N PRO A 449 -19.60 -6.60 20.45
CA PRO A 449 -20.80 -7.11 19.82
C PRO A 449 -21.33 -8.28 20.65
N LEU A 450 -22.07 -7.96 21.72
CA LEU A 450 -22.87 -8.89 22.50
C LEU A 450 -24.16 -9.18 21.71
N HIS A 451 -24.69 -10.40 21.79
CA HIS A 451 -25.90 -10.82 21.08
C HIS A 451 -25.84 -10.61 19.55
N ARG A 452 -24.72 -10.98 18.92
CA ARG A 452 -24.49 -10.94 17.46
C ARG A 452 -25.66 -11.43 16.62
N LYS A 453 -26.29 -12.54 17.06
CA LYS A 453 -27.41 -13.18 16.36
C LYS A 453 -28.65 -12.29 16.26
N THR A 454 -28.96 -11.48 17.28
CA THR A 454 -30.17 -10.65 17.29
C THR A 454 -30.01 -9.35 16.51
N CYS A 455 -28.77 -8.85 16.37
CA CYS A 455 -28.45 -7.62 15.62
C CYS A 455 -27.85 -7.87 14.23
N GLY A 456 -27.66 -9.12 13.84
CA GLY A 456 -27.07 -9.50 12.55
C GLY A 456 -25.59 -9.13 12.39
N PHE A 457 -24.89 -8.77 13.47
CA PHE A 457 -23.47 -8.42 13.41
C PHE A 457 -22.62 -9.69 13.19
N PRO A 458 -21.75 -9.74 12.16
CA PRO A 458 -21.01 -10.96 11.84
C PRO A 458 -20.04 -11.35 12.96
N SER A 459 -19.85 -12.65 13.17
CA SER A 459 -18.71 -13.13 13.95
C SER A 459 -17.40 -12.82 13.22
N PRO A 460 -16.24 -12.86 13.90
CA PRO A 460 -14.95 -12.85 13.22
C PRO A 460 -14.83 -13.86 12.09
N VAL A 461 -15.31 -15.08 12.29
CA VAL A 461 -15.25 -16.15 11.28
C VAL A 461 -16.13 -15.83 10.08
N ALA A 462 -17.35 -15.34 10.32
CA ALA A 462 -18.26 -14.93 9.26
C ALA A 462 -17.70 -13.77 8.43
N LEU A 463 -17.13 -12.74 9.09
CA LEU A 463 -16.49 -11.63 8.40
C LEU A 463 -15.27 -12.10 7.59
N LEU A 464 -14.39 -12.91 8.17
CA LEU A 464 -13.21 -13.44 7.47
C LEU A 464 -13.61 -14.28 6.25
N ARG A 465 -14.73 -15.02 6.32
CA ARG A 465 -15.29 -15.76 5.19
C ARG A 465 -15.84 -14.81 4.13
N GLU A 466 -16.56 -13.76 4.53
CA GLU A 466 -17.11 -12.74 3.63
C GLU A 466 -16.03 -12.03 2.82
N ILE A 467 -14.90 -11.70 3.46
CA ILE A 467 -13.80 -10.98 2.79
C ILE A 467 -12.85 -11.91 2.02
N GLY A 468 -12.98 -13.24 2.17
CA GLY A 468 -12.13 -14.23 1.51
C GLY A 468 -10.82 -14.56 2.24
N ALA A 469 -10.71 -14.23 3.54
CA ALA A 469 -9.49 -14.41 4.34
C ALA A 469 -9.57 -15.54 5.39
N ARG A 470 -10.69 -16.29 5.47
CA ARG A 470 -10.87 -17.34 6.50
C ARG A 470 -9.80 -18.43 6.43
N GLU A 471 -9.37 -18.82 5.23
CA GLU A 471 -8.38 -19.89 5.03
C GLU A 471 -6.96 -19.51 5.48
N TRP A 472 -6.70 -18.21 5.69
CA TRP A 472 -5.44 -17.71 6.25
C TRP A 472 -5.29 -18.02 7.74
N PHE A 473 -6.38 -18.39 8.41
CA PHE A 473 -6.39 -18.76 9.81
C PHE A 473 -6.54 -20.28 9.94
N ALA A 474 -5.88 -20.85 10.95
CA ALA A 474 -5.99 -22.27 11.27
C ALA A 474 -7.46 -22.68 11.50
N HIS A 475 -7.79 -23.94 11.19
CA HIS A 475 -9.12 -24.48 11.44
C HIS A 475 -9.39 -24.60 12.94
N LEU A 476 -10.63 -24.32 13.36
CA LEU A 476 -11.02 -24.42 14.76
C LEU A 476 -11.40 -25.86 15.08
N GLN A 477 -10.41 -26.74 15.12
CA GLN A 477 -10.63 -28.15 15.46
C GLN A 477 -10.85 -28.35 16.98
N ALA A 478 -11.46 -29.49 17.35
CA ALA A 478 -11.48 -29.90 18.76
C ALA A 478 -10.04 -30.18 19.21
N ARG A 479 -9.74 -29.87 20.48
CA ARG A 479 -8.38 -29.98 21.06
C ARG A 479 -7.77 -31.39 20.95
N GLU A 480 -8.59 -32.39 20.65
CA GLU A 480 -8.28 -33.81 20.56
C GLU A 480 -7.87 -34.28 19.14
N ILE A 481 -8.14 -33.47 18.10
CA ILE A 481 -7.74 -33.76 16.72
C ILE A 481 -6.46 -32.97 16.45
N ALA A 482 -5.32 -33.64 16.61
CA ALA A 482 -4.00 -33.07 16.43
C ALA A 482 -3.59 -33.08 14.95
N ASP A 483 -4.20 -32.22 14.14
CA ASP A 483 -3.60 -31.80 12.88
C ASP A 483 -3.34 -30.29 12.93
N PHE A 484 -2.37 -29.91 13.76
CA PHE A 484 -1.91 -28.53 13.95
C PHE A 484 -0.91 -28.11 12.88
N ALA A 485 -1.05 -28.57 11.65
CA ALA A 485 -0.20 -28.10 10.55
C ALA A 485 -0.30 -26.57 10.47
N LYS A 486 0.81 -25.87 10.75
CA LYS A 486 0.90 -24.40 10.62
C LYS A 486 0.51 -24.04 9.19
N ARG A 487 -0.68 -23.45 9.02
CA ARG A 487 -1.14 -22.97 7.72
C ARG A 487 -0.44 -21.65 7.42
N TYR A 488 0.40 -21.67 6.40
CA TYR A 488 0.95 -20.47 5.82
C TYR A 488 -0.08 -19.89 4.84
N CYS A 489 -0.24 -18.58 4.85
CA CYS A 489 -1.09 -17.82 3.93
C CYS A 489 -0.47 -17.79 2.53
N VAL A 490 0.86 -17.86 2.47
CA VAL A 490 1.67 -17.75 1.26
C VAL A 490 2.45 -19.04 1.08
N ASP A 491 2.46 -19.56 -0.15
CA ASP A 491 3.35 -20.66 -0.48
C ASP A 491 4.82 -20.24 -0.29
N LYS A 492 5.67 -21.19 0.11
CA LYS A 492 7.06 -20.93 0.51
C LYS A 492 7.91 -20.31 -0.59
N GLU A 493 7.64 -20.66 -1.85
CA GLU A 493 8.37 -20.19 -3.03
C GLU A 493 7.67 -19.03 -3.73
N SER A 494 6.42 -18.72 -3.36
CA SER A 494 5.65 -17.65 -3.98
C SER A 494 6.27 -16.27 -3.73
N LEU A 495 6.33 -15.48 -4.79
CA LEU A 495 6.65 -14.04 -4.75
C LEU A 495 5.38 -13.17 -4.81
N ALA A 496 4.23 -13.77 -5.09
CA ALA A 496 2.93 -13.14 -5.03
C ALA A 496 2.26 -13.41 -3.67
N LEU A 497 1.48 -12.43 -3.21
CA LEU A 497 0.72 -12.49 -1.98
C LEU A 497 -0.77 -12.60 -2.30
N PRO A 498 -1.53 -13.40 -1.54
CA PRO A 498 -2.97 -13.46 -1.70
C PRO A 498 -3.61 -12.13 -1.29
N THR A 499 -4.77 -11.84 -1.86
CA THR A 499 -5.59 -10.67 -1.58
C THR A 499 -6.89 -11.06 -0.89
N PHE A 500 -7.56 -10.09 -0.27
CA PHE A 500 -8.94 -10.23 0.20
C PHE A 500 -9.80 -9.16 -0.46
N THR A 501 -11.10 -9.11 -0.19
CA THR A 501 -11.98 -8.11 -0.81
C THR A 501 -12.82 -7.37 0.22
N LEU A 502 -13.07 -6.09 -0.02
CA LEU A 502 -14.00 -5.29 0.78
C LEU A 502 -15.07 -4.66 -0.10
N LYS A 503 -16.29 -4.67 0.40
CA LYS A 503 -17.43 -3.99 -0.20
C LYS A 503 -17.24 -2.48 -0.13
N VAL A 504 -17.52 -1.81 -1.24
CA VAL A 504 -17.70 -0.35 -1.29
C VAL A 504 -19.01 -0.03 -0.57
N LEU A 505 -18.92 0.65 0.56
CA LEU A 505 -20.05 0.99 1.40
C LEU A 505 -20.75 2.25 0.90
N ASP A 506 -19.98 3.26 0.52
CA ASP A 506 -20.50 4.57 0.11
C ASP A 506 -19.56 5.26 -0.90
N ARG A 507 -20.11 6.22 -1.64
CA ARG A 507 -19.38 7.12 -2.55
C ARG A 507 -19.96 8.53 -2.46
N ARG A 508 -19.11 9.52 -2.19
CA ARG A 508 -19.49 10.94 -2.12
C ARG A 508 -18.57 11.81 -2.95
N GLU A 509 -19.06 12.96 -3.38
CA GLU A 509 -18.22 14.03 -3.90
C GLU A 509 -17.24 14.51 -2.82
N ALA A 510 -15.99 14.72 -3.21
CA ALA A 510 -14.94 15.19 -2.33
C ALA A 510 -14.46 16.62 -2.66
N GLY A 511 -14.98 17.21 -3.74
CA GLY A 511 -14.53 18.49 -4.29
C GLY A 511 -13.15 18.38 -4.93
N GLU A 512 -12.48 19.52 -5.05
CA GLU A 512 -11.15 19.63 -5.65
C GLU A 512 -10.03 19.21 -4.69
N HIS A 513 -9.13 18.34 -5.14
CA HIS A 513 -7.93 17.93 -4.40
C HIS A 513 -6.69 18.04 -5.29
N GLN A 514 -5.54 18.32 -4.68
CA GLN A 514 -4.26 18.06 -5.33
C GLN A 514 -4.13 16.55 -5.52
N VAL A 515 -3.87 16.13 -6.76
CA VAL A 515 -3.79 14.70 -7.10
C VAL A 515 -2.44 14.33 -7.71
N TYR A 516 -2.09 13.06 -7.51
CA TYR A 516 -0.86 12.43 -7.96
C TYR A 516 -1.16 11.09 -8.62
N ASP A 517 -0.21 10.64 -9.42
CA ASP A 517 -0.18 9.27 -9.90
C ASP A 517 1.27 8.76 -9.98
N ILE A 518 1.46 7.44 -10.08
CA ILE A 518 2.77 6.81 -10.23
C ILE A 518 2.76 5.85 -11.43
N SER A 519 3.89 5.72 -12.12
CA SER A 519 4.08 4.63 -13.08
C SER A 519 4.77 3.45 -12.41
N VAL A 520 4.35 2.25 -12.76
CA VAL A 520 4.74 0.97 -12.16
C VAL A 520 5.02 0.01 -13.29
N ASP A 521 6.25 -0.49 -13.34
CA ASP A 521 6.72 -1.38 -14.38
C ASP A 521 6.04 -2.75 -14.26
N ASP A 522 5.79 -3.37 -15.42
CA ASP A 522 5.21 -4.71 -15.63
C ASP A 522 3.75 -4.89 -15.18
N LEU A 523 3.38 -4.41 -13.99
CA LEU A 523 2.06 -4.67 -13.40
C LEU A 523 0.99 -3.64 -13.76
N HIS A 524 1.37 -2.41 -14.09
CA HIS A 524 0.44 -1.29 -14.35
C HIS A 524 -0.59 -1.03 -13.22
N ALA A 525 -0.29 -1.48 -12.00
CA ALA A 525 -1.16 -1.39 -10.84
C ALA A 525 -0.34 -1.28 -9.56
N PHE A 526 -0.92 -0.70 -8.52
CA PHE A 526 -0.34 -0.61 -7.19
C PHE A 526 -1.38 -0.71 -6.09
N VAL A 527 -0.93 -0.86 -4.85
CA VAL A 527 -1.81 -0.89 -3.67
C VAL A 527 -1.82 0.46 -2.97
N ALA A 528 -2.95 1.17 -3.03
CA ALA A 528 -3.20 2.47 -2.43
C ALA A 528 -4.24 2.40 -1.31
N ASN A 529 -3.86 2.79 -0.09
CA ASN A 529 -4.61 2.62 1.15
C ASN A 529 -5.17 1.19 1.34
N GLY A 530 -4.40 0.20 0.87
CA GLY A 530 -4.77 -1.20 0.86
C GLY A 530 -5.67 -1.63 -0.31
N ILE A 531 -6.08 -0.74 -1.21
CA ILE A 531 -6.92 -1.03 -2.38
C ILE A 531 -6.04 -1.23 -3.62
N SER A 532 -6.36 -2.23 -4.42
CA SER A 532 -5.75 -2.42 -5.75
C SER A 532 -6.28 -1.38 -6.74
N VAL A 533 -5.39 -0.50 -7.18
CA VAL A 533 -5.69 0.61 -8.08
C VAL A 533 -4.84 0.54 -9.35
N HIS A 534 -5.41 0.98 -10.46
CA HIS A 534 -4.69 1.05 -11.72
C HIS A 534 -3.78 2.28 -11.72
N ASN A 535 -2.61 2.17 -12.34
CA ASN A 535 -1.68 3.29 -12.48
C ASN A 535 -1.95 4.08 -13.77
N CYS A 536 -1.44 5.30 -13.92
CA CYS A 536 -1.54 5.95 -15.21
C CYS A 536 -0.67 5.27 -16.24
N ILE A 537 -1.32 4.95 -17.34
CA ILE A 537 -0.74 4.76 -18.67
C ILE A 537 -0.24 6.14 -19.14
N GLY A 538 0.82 6.63 -18.47
CA GLY A 538 1.55 7.84 -18.84
C GLY A 538 2.51 7.60 -20.01
N ASN A 539 2.75 6.34 -20.35
CA ASN A 539 3.30 5.88 -21.62
C ASN A 539 2.14 5.44 -22.49
N SER A 540 2.19 5.59 -23.81
CA SER A 540 1.18 4.97 -24.70
C SER A 540 0.92 3.53 -24.25
N GLY A 541 -0.36 3.14 -24.14
CA GLY A 541 -0.78 1.80 -23.70
C GLY A 541 -0.12 0.67 -24.50
N PRO A 542 -0.32 -0.60 -24.08
CA PRO A 542 0.26 -1.74 -24.77
C PRO A 542 0.00 -1.66 -26.27
N LEU A 543 0.92 -2.21 -27.07
CA LEU A 543 0.66 -2.32 -28.51
C LEU A 543 -0.66 -3.08 -28.72
N ALA A 544 -1.31 -2.87 -29.86
CA ALA A 544 -2.71 -3.25 -30.08
C ALA A 544 -3.06 -4.70 -29.65
N THR A 545 -2.09 -5.63 -29.69
CA THR A 545 -2.22 -6.96 -29.09
C THR A 545 -0.90 -7.45 -28.46
N PRO A 546 -0.93 -8.40 -27.50
CA PRO A 546 0.26 -9.03 -26.92
C PRO A 546 1.14 -9.74 -27.95
N GLU A 547 0.56 -10.29 -29.01
CA GLU A 547 1.30 -10.95 -30.10
C GLU A 547 2.20 -9.95 -30.83
N ILE A 548 1.74 -8.71 -31.05
CA ILE A 548 2.55 -7.65 -31.67
C ILE A 548 3.75 -7.32 -30.78
N GLU A 549 3.55 -7.19 -29.47
CA GLU A 549 4.67 -6.94 -28.56
C GLU A 549 5.68 -8.09 -28.54
N ALA A 550 5.19 -9.33 -28.51
CA ALA A 550 6.03 -10.52 -28.55
C ALA A 550 6.87 -10.53 -29.83
N GLU A 551 6.26 -10.25 -30.99
CA GLU A 551 6.95 -10.20 -32.28
C GLU A 551 8.05 -9.12 -32.28
N VAL A 552 7.72 -7.90 -31.82
CA VAL A 552 8.69 -6.79 -31.74
C VAL A 552 9.87 -7.14 -30.84
N LYS A 553 9.62 -7.78 -29.69
CA LYS A 553 10.66 -8.20 -28.74
C LYS A 553 11.48 -9.38 -29.29
N GLN A 554 10.84 -10.41 -29.84
CA GLN A 554 11.50 -11.63 -30.32
C GLN A 554 12.39 -11.37 -31.54
N HIS A 555 11.95 -10.49 -32.44
CA HIS A 555 12.67 -10.16 -33.67
C HIS A 555 13.45 -8.85 -33.61
N ASP A 556 13.50 -8.22 -32.42
CA ASP A 556 14.19 -6.96 -32.15
C ASP A 556 13.83 -5.81 -33.13
N LEU A 557 12.57 -5.77 -33.58
CA LEU A 557 12.12 -4.89 -34.66
C LEU A 557 12.33 -3.41 -34.33
N ASN A 558 12.75 -2.62 -35.33
CA ASN A 558 12.81 -1.16 -35.23
C ASN A 558 11.47 -0.55 -35.62
N VAL A 559 10.53 -0.54 -34.67
CA VAL A 559 9.21 0.08 -34.85
C VAL A 559 9.32 1.60 -34.75
N VAL A 560 8.54 2.30 -35.56
CA VAL A 560 8.60 3.75 -35.73
C VAL A 560 7.26 4.40 -35.35
N ALA A 561 7.30 5.48 -34.57
CA ALA A 561 6.17 6.37 -34.35
C ALA A 561 6.21 7.56 -35.32
N VAL A 562 5.06 7.96 -35.87
CA VAL A 562 4.90 9.25 -36.55
C VAL A 562 3.95 10.09 -35.71
N LEU A 563 4.37 11.30 -35.35
CA LEU A 563 3.64 12.16 -34.43
C LEU A 563 3.61 13.61 -34.92
N SER A 564 2.61 14.36 -34.44
CA SER A 564 2.50 15.80 -34.65
C SER A 564 2.57 16.51 -33.29
N GLY A 565 3.76 17.02 -32.93
CA GLY A 565 3.95 17.82 -31.73
C GLY A 565 5.38 18.34 -31.55
N ASN A 566 5.54 19.58 -31.10
CA ASN A 566 6.84 20.29 -31.13
C ASN A 566 7.87 19.85 -30.06
N ARG A 567 7.66 18.71 -29.38
CA ARG A 567 8.54 18.18 -28.32
C ARG A 567 8.47 16.65 -28.26
N ASN A 568 9.57 15.98 -28.59
CA ASN A 568 9.79 14.56 -28.29
C ASN A 568 10.18 14.44 -26.81
N PHE A 569 9.21 14.19 -25.93
CA PHE A 569 9.51 13.82 -24.56
C PHE A 569 9.54 12.31 -24.44
N GLU A 570 10.54 11.78 -23.73
CA GLU A 570 10.48 10.42 -23.18
C GLU A 570 9.14 10.24 -22.43
N GLY A 571 8.44 9.15 -22.74
CA GLY A 571 7.14 8.82 -22.16
C GLY A 571 5.91 9.09 -23.06
N ARG A 572 6.02 9.75 -24.21
CA ARG A 572 4.85 9.91 -25.13
C ARG A 572 4.69 8.79 -26.16
N ILE A 573 5.67 7.93 -26.27
CA ILE A 573 5.80 6.89 -27.29
C ILE A 573 6.09 5.57 -26.58
N HIS A 574 5.56 4.48 -27.09
CA HIS A 574 5.65 3.17 -26.45
C HIS A 574 7.13 2.78 -26.31
N PRO A 575 7.58 2.21 -25.17
CA PRO A 575 8.98 1.86 -24.98
C PRO A 575 9.56 0.89 -26.03
N LEU A 576 8.70 0.07 -26.66
CA LEU A 576 9.10 -0.82 -27.76
C LEU A 576 9.24 -0.13 -29.12
N VAL A 577 8.88 1.15 -29.23
CA VAL A 577 9.02 1.95 -30.45
C VAL A 577 10.32 2.74 -30.34
N LYS A 578 11.34 2.28 -31.07
CA LYS A 578 12.72 2.75 -30.94
C LYS A 578 13.00 4.04 -31.72
N SER A 579 12.15 4.39 -32.67
CA SER A 579 12.33 5.54 -33.56
C SER A 579 11.07 6.40 -33.63
N SER A 580 11.24 7.71 -33.88
CA SER A 580 10.11 8.63 -34.01
C SER A 580 10.36 9.73 -35.05
N TYR A 581 9.35 10.03 -35.86
CA TYR A 581 9.36 11.11 -36.84
C TYR A 581 8.29 12.15 -36.53
N LEU A 582 8.68 13.41 -36.65
CA LEU A 582 7.77 14.54 -36.56
C LEU A 582 7.17 14.81 -37.94
N ALA A 583 5.84 14.87 -38.02
CA ALA A 583 5.12 15.20 -39.24
C ALA A 583 3.96 16.16 -38.93
N SER A 584 3.50 16.90 -39.94
CA SER A 584 2.28 17.70 -39.82
C SER A 584 1.06 16.80 -39.56
N PRO A 585 0.00 17.26 -38.87
CA PRO A 585 -1.18 16.43 -38.56
C PRO A 585 -1.76 15.64 -39.74
N PRO A 586 -1.89 16.21 -40.96
CA PRO A 586 -2.41 15.44 -42.11
C PRO A 586 -1.49 14.28 -42.54
N LEU A 587 -0.17 14.45 -42.42
CA LEU A 587 0.80 13.41 -42.73
C LEU A 587 0.81 12.30 -41.68
N VAL A 588 0.53 12.60 -40.41
CA VAL A 588 0.32 11.57 -39.38
C VAL A 588 -0.81 10.64 -39.81
N VAL A 589 -1.93 11.20 -40.27
CA VAL A 589 -3.07 10.42 -40.78
C VAL A 589 -2.70 9.64 -42.04
N ALA A 590 -1.97 10.26 -42.98
CA ALA A 590 -1.55 9.59 -44.21
C ALA A 590 -0.64 8.37 -43.94
N TYR A 591 0.37 8.51 -43.06
CA TYR A 591 1.22 7.38 -42.68
C TYR A 591 0.47 6.31 -41.88
N ALA A 592 -0.52 6.72 -41.10
CA ALA A 592 -1.37 5.78 -40.38
C ALA A 592 -2.24 4.96 -41.36
N LEU A 593 -2.77 5.59 -42.43
CA LEU A 593 -3.49 4.91 -43.52
C LEU A 593 -2.57 3.97 -44.33
N ALA A 594 -1.36 4.42 -44.63
CA ALA A 594 -0.36 3.63 -45.35
C ALA A 594 0.12 2.40 -44.54
N GLY A 595 0.07 2.48 -43.21
CA GLY A 595 0.53 1.43 -42.30
C GLY A 595 2.05 1.25 -42.24
N THR A 596 2.83 2.07 -42.95
CA THR A 596 4.29 2.00 -42.97
C THR A 596 4.92 3.35 -43.33
N VAL A 597 6.10 3.64 -42.73
CA VAL A 597 6.91 4.81 -43.07
C VAL A 597 7.83 4.58 -44.27
N ALA A 598 7.92 3.34 -44.76
CA ALA A 598 8.70 2.99 -45.95
C ALA A 598 7.99 3.35 -47.27
N LEU A 599 6.73 3.78 -47.20
CA LEU A 599 5.94 4.19 -48.36
C LEU A 599 6.34 5.59 -48.82
N ASP A 600 6.57 5.77 -50.12
CA ASP A 600 6.70 7.09 -50.73
C ASP A 600 5.31 7.68 -51.01
N LEU A 601 4.86 8.60 -50.16
CA LEU A 601 3.54 9.21 -50.25
C LEU A 601 3.34 10.09 -51.50
N ALA A 602 4.41 10.45 -52.22
CA ALA A 602 4.31 11.26 -53.44
C ALA A 602 3.81 10.42 -54.62
N ASP A 603 4.35 9.21 -54.75
CA ASP A 603 4.18 8.38 -55.96
C ASP A 603 3.46 7.05 -55.70
N GLN A 604 3.23 6.68 -54.44
CA GLN A 604 2.57 5.42 -54.08
C GLN A 604 1.18 5.67 -53.48
N PRO A 605 0.20 4.78 -53.74
CA PRO A 605 -1.14 4.94 -53.20
C PRO A 605 -1.17 4.67 -51.69
N LEU A 606 -2.00 5.42 -50.96
CA LEU A 606 -2.30 5.19 -49.54
C LEU A 606 -3.11 3.91 -49.33
N GLY A 607 -3.89 3.51 -50.33
CA GLY A 607 -4.77 2.35 -50.30
C GLY A 607 -5.71 2.34 -51.50
N ASN A 608 -6.73 1.49 -51.43
CA ASN A 608 -7.78 1.41 -52.45
C ASN A 608 -9.09 2.01 -51.93
N GLY A 609 -9.77 2.78 -52.77
CA GLY A 609 -11.11 3.30 -52.51
C GLY A 609 -12.17 2.19 -52.51
N THR A 610 -13.40 2.54 -52.16
CA THR A 610 -14.55 1.61 -52.20
C THR A 610 -14.88 1.12 -53.61
N ASP A 611 -14.40 1.82 -54.64
CA ASP A 611 -14.49 1.44 -56.05
C ASP A 611 -13.29 0.59 -56.52
N GLY A 612 -12.39 0.23 -55.61
CA GLY A 612 -11.19 -0.57 -55.89
C GLY A 612 -10.06 0.19 -56.56
N LYS A 613 -10.18 1.50 -56.78
CA LYS A 613 -9.12 2.30 -57.41
C LYS A 613 -8.06 2.76 -56.40
N PRO A 614 -6.79 2.87 -56.82
CA PRO A 614 -5.74 3.41 -55.97
C PRO A 614 -6.04 4.87 -55.61
N VAL A 615 -5.92 5.21 -54.33
CA VAL A 615 -6.06 6.57 -53.79
C VAL A 615 -4.68 7.06 -53.36
N PHE A 616 -4.23 8.16 -53.93
CA PHE A 616 -2.96 8.81 -53.61
C PHE A 616 -3.14 9.95 -52.63
N LEU A 617 -2.06 10.38 -51.97
CA LEU A 617 -2.12 11.51 -51.05
C LEU A 617 -2.69 12.78 -51.71
N LYS A 618 -2.27 13.04 -52.96
CA LYS A 618 -2.75 14.18 -53.76
C LYS A 618 -4.27 14.17 -54.03
N ASP A 619 -4.91 12.99 -53.98
CA ASP A 619 -6.34 12.87 -54.26
C ASP A 619 -7.19 13.30 -53.06
N ILE A 620 -6.60 13.32 -51.86
CA ILE A 620 -7.26 13.68 -50.60
C ILE A 620 -6.65 14.92 -49.93
N TRP A 621 -5.62 15.51 -50.54
CA TRP A 621 -4.96 16.69 -50.01
C TRP A 621 -5.77 17.94 -50.37
N PRO A 622 -6.12 18.78 -49.39
CA PRO A 622 -6.92 19.97 -49.67
C PRO A 622 -6.13 20.96 -50.55
N THR A 623 -6.85 21.63 -51.42
CA THR A 623 -6.29 22.71 -52.24
C THR A 623 -6.01 23.95 -51.38
N PRO A 624 -5.03 24.80 -51.76
CA PRO A 624 -4.80 26.07 -51.08
C PRO A 624 -6.06 26.94 -50.98
N GLU A 625 -6.92 26.89 -51.99
CA GLU A 625 -8.19 27.62 -52.03
C GLU A 625 -9.16 27.14 -50.96
N GLU A 626 -9.38 25.82 -50.83
CA GLU A 626 -10.23 25.24 -49.78
C GLU A 626 -9.71 25.56 -48.38
N VAL A 627 -8.38 25.52 -48.18
CA VAL A 627 -7.77 25.89 -46.90
C VAL A 627 -8.02 27.36 -46.58
N ASN A 628 -7.84 28.26 -47.55
CA ASN A 628 -8.04 29.69 -47.36
C ASN A 628 -9.51 30.04 -47.09
N GLU A 629 -10.46 29.35 -47.73
CA GLU A 629 -11.90 29.52 -47.47
C GLU A 629 -12.26 29.14 -46.03
N VAL A 630 -11.74 28.00 -45.55
CA VAL A 630 -11.94 27.57 -44.15
C VAL A 630 -11.27 28.53 -43.18
N ILE A 631 -10.05 29.01 -43.47
CA ILE A 631 -9.38 30.03 -42.64
C ILE A 631 -10.23 31.30 -42.55
N GLY A 632 -10.77 31.76 -43.67
CA GLY A 632 -11.61 32.97 -43.71
C GLY A 632 -12.91 32.86 -42.91
N THR A 633 -13.42 31.65 -42.69
CA THR A 633 -14.65 31.41 -41.91
C THR A 633 -14.38 31.05 -40.45
N ALA A 634 -13.25 30.40 -40.15
CA ALA A 634 -12.93 29.87 -38.83
C ALA A 634 -12.08 30.81 -37.97
N ILE A 635 -11.30 31.71 -38.57
CA ILE A 635 -10.37 32.59 -37.87
C ILE A 635 -10.92 34.02 -37.86
N THR A 636 -11.28 34.52 -36.67
CA THR A 636 -11.77 35.89 -36.49
C THR A 636 -10.72 36.78 -35.80
N GLN A 637 -10.78 38.09 -36.07
CA GLN A 637 -9.94 39.09 -35.39
C GLN A 637 -10.11 39.06 -33.86
N GLU A 638 -11.32 38.73 -33.38
CA GLU A 638 -11.65 38.65 -31.96
C GLU A 638 -10.90 37.55 -31.24
N MET A 639 -10.68 36.40 -31.89
CA MET A 639 -9.87 35.30 -31.34
C MET A 639 -8.43 35.77 -31.11
N PHE A 640 -7.82 36.44 -32.09
CA PHE A 640 -6.48 37.00 -31.93
C PHE A 640 -6.42 38.06 -30.84
N THR A 641 -7.38 38.98 -30.80
CA THR A 641 -7.42 40.07 -29.82
C THR A 641 -7.53 39.51 -28.39
N THR A 642 -8.33 38.45 -28.21
CA THR A 642 -8.54 37.79 -26.91
C THR A 642 -7.29 37.04 -26.44
N GLU A 643 -6.69 36.21 -27.31
CA GLU A 643 -5.55 35.38 -26.92
C GLU A 643 -4.26 36.20 -26.77
N TYR A 644 -3.98 37.15 -27.67
CA TYR A 644 -2.81 38.03 -27.53
C TYR A 644 -2.98 39.04 -26.40
N GLY A 645 -4.21 39.41 -26.03
CA GLY A 645 -4.48 40.27 -24.88
C GLY A 645 -4.12 39.62 -23.54
N LYS A 646 -4.15 38.28 -23.47
CA LYS A 646 -3.91 37.51 -22.22
C LYS A 646 -2.55 36.83 -22.16
N ILE A 647 -1.75 36.92 -23.22
CA ILE A 647 -0.49 36.16 -23.33
C ILE A 647 0.54 36.53 -22.24
N PHE A 648 0.41 37.72 -21.65
CA PHE A 648 1.26 38.20 -20.55
C PHE A 648 0.60 38.08 -19.18
N ASP A 649 -0.67 37.70 -19.09
CA ASP A 649 -1.39 37.71 -17.82
C ASP A 649 -0.81 36.69 -16.85
N GLY A 650 -0.45 35.48 -17.30
CA GLY A 650 0.26 34.45 -16.52
C GLY A 650 -0.31 34.13 -15.12
N ASP A 651 0.30 33.19 -14.42
CA ASP A 651 -0.01 32.93 -13.00
C ASP A 651 0.93 33.72 -12.06
N ARG A 652 0.79 33.54 -10.74
CA ARG A 652 1.64 34.22 -9.76
C ARG A 652 3.13 33.94 -10.02
N PHE A 653 3.49 32.73 -10.43
CA PHE A 653 4.87 32.35 -10.69
C PHE A 653 5.41 33.04 -11.95
N TRP A 654 4.63 33.07 -13.04
CA TRP A 654 4.94 33.79 -14.26
C TRP A 654 5.21 35.28 -14.00
N LYS A 655 4.35 35.93 -13.19
CA LYS A 655 4.50 37.34 -12.82
C LYS A 655 5.74 37.61 -11.95
N THR A 656 6.20 36.62 -11.21
CA THR A 656 7.39 36.74 -10.34
C THR A 656 8.69 36.30 -11.00
N MET A 657 8.66 35.78 -12.23
CA MET A 657 9.89 35.39 -12.92
C MET A 657 10.68 36.64 -13.34
N PRO A 658 11.96 36.74 -12.96
CA PRO A 658 12.82 37.79 -13.48
C PRO A 658 13.07 37.57 -14.98
N ALA A 659 12.50 38.43 -15.82
CA ALA A 659 12.77 38.45 -17.25
C ALA A 659 13.68 39.65 -17.59
N PRO A 660 14.75 39.45 -18.38
CA PRO A 660 15.60 40.56 -18.81
C PRO A 660 14.81 41.52 -19.71
N ILE A 661 14.92 42.83 -19.45
CA ILE A 661 14.16 43.89 -20.11
C ILE A 661 14.90 44.46 -21.34
N GLY A 662 15.95 43.78 -21.80
CA GLY A 662 16.81 44.22 -22.90
C GLY A 662 16.25 43.81 -24.27
N GLN A 663 16.56 44.61 -25.30
CA GLN A 663 16.30 44.22 -26.71
C GLN A 663 17.21 43.08 -27.19
N LEU A 664 18.30 42.80 -26.46
CA LEU A 664 19.27 41.75 -26.75
C LEU A 664 19.36 40.80 -25.57
N TYR A 665 19.50 39.51 -25.86
CA TYR A 665 19.82 38.50 -24.84
C TYR A 665 21.18 38.82 -24.21
N ALA A 666 21.24 38.82 -22.88
CA ALA A 666 22.49 38.91 -22.15
C ALA A 666 23.15 37.53 -22.16
N TRP A 667 23.91 37.24 -23.23
CA TRP A 667 24.75 36.06 -23.30
C TRP A 667 25.91 36.20 -22.31
N ASP A 668 26.14 35.17 -21.49
CA ASP A 668 27.37 35.05 -20.69
C ASP A 668 28.52 34.71 -21.68
N PRO A 669 29.55 35.57 -21.81
CA PRO A 669 30.59 35.44 -22.84
C PRO A 669 31.47 34.18 -22.73
#